data_AF-A0A1V5NYV3-F1
#
_entry.id   AF-A0A1V5NYV3-F1
#
_cell.length_a   1.000
_cell.length_b   1.000
_cell.length_c   1.000
_cell.angle_alpha   90.00
_cell.angle_beta   90.00
_cell.angle_gamma   90.00
#
_symmetry.space_group_name_H-M   'P 1'
#
loop_
_entity.id
_entity.type
_entity.pdbx_description
1 polymer ?
#
loop_
_entity_poly.entity_id
_entity_poly.type
_entity_poly.pdbx_seq_one_letter_code
_entity_poly.pdbx_strand_id
1 'polypeptide(L)'
;MVPHDRARLDAVELKPFQAAIDGGVDLLMTAHVTFPAIDSSMVNSRLDNTPIYVPATLSAPVLTGLIRDELGFKGVVVTDCLQMKAITDHFGPEDAVIRAVQAGTDIILMPSDLSRAYQAVLAAVKNGVIPEAAVDQSVTRILALKLKLGVAEIKNGALQPGSDVSRPLEDKINTALVVVGCAQHRSLEQEIAGQAVTLLRNEGNILPFQLSNGDKVTLLAPWQDRLELMTQSLEQIIGDKSLRVDVQGFAYTDMAALNEEQKEAIDGADYVVLGSSSYNVDSRTPGKDWTPDYVLNAVEYCREQGKAVAVIAIRNPYDIMYLPEAPACICIYGRAEGPDIPAGMMAVFGKLNPAGKLPVAIPNTAGGELYPLGYGLNYRPGAGENLAGEPRVSVKLNGRPLPLEPVPLLENERFLVPLRLVLEAMGAKVTWYGDTGTAVACLPGTTLVVNAGSPYAGINGCEYPMEVAAGIDNERIIVPLEVIKKATGAQSEWDSATRSLALYKEDTSAGFPLPFLDLQRDVQSRLDQADRDLAAAAGELAQSGLDGDEARRILSGLASRYHYAVDCCTVDEHGKIVAVEPAAYHEFAGADISGQEHVGRLKETGRPVLSNVFTAVEGFAAVDMQRPVFSQQGELIGSVSMLISPERFFSSFTVPDMQGERPEMMIMQKDGDILYDTESSQTGRNTFTDPLYQDYAGLTELAKRVVADKAGVGTYAIPEQQLQKQAAKRSVWTTVGLHGTEWRLIVNYAADSNI
;
A
#
# COMPACT_ATOMS: atom_id res chain seq x y z
N MET A 1 -0.91 13.06 33.90
CA MET A 1 -1.29 14.48 33.73
C MET A 1 -0.49 15.06 32.58
N VAL A 2 -1.13 15.80 31.68
CA VAL A 2 -0.45 16.61 30.64
C VAL A 2 -0.38 18.05 31.14
N PRO A 3 0.81 18.58 31.47
CA PRO A 3 0.96 19.87 32.14
C PRO A 3 1.03 21.07 31.18
N HIS A 4 0.60 20.90 29.93
CA HIS A 4 0.74 21.92 28.88
C HIS A 4 -0.44 22.88 28.87
N ASP A 5 -0.18 24.14 28.51
CA ASP A 5 -1.22 25.15 28.31
C ASP A 5 -2.05 24.87 27.05
N ARG A 6 -3.17 25.57 26.91
CA ARG A 6 -4.09 25.37 25.79
C ARG A 6 -3.44 25.63 24.44
N ALA A 7 -2.62 26.68 24.33
CA ALA A 7 -1.96 27.03 23.07
C ALA A 7 -1.01 25.92 22.58
N ARG A 8 -0.27 25.29 23.51
CA ARG A 8 0.57 24.13 23.21
C ARG A 8 -0.28 22.92 22.78
N LEU A 9 -1.36 22.63 23.51
CA LEU A 9 -2.26 21.52 23.17
C LEU A 9 -2.84 21.68 21.77
N ASP A 10 -3.28 22.88 21.40
CA ASP A 10 -3.81 23.17 20.06
C ASP A 10 -2.74 23.00 18.97
N ALA A 11 -1.50 23.41 19.25
CA ALA A 11 -0.41 23.38 18.27
C ALA A 11 0.19 21.98 18.02
N VAL A 12 0.10 21.07 19.00
CA VAL A 12 0.79 19.77 18.97
C VAL A 12 -0.18 18.61 19.17
N GLU A 13 -0.76 18.47 20.36
CA GLU A 13 -1.55 17.27 20.71
C GLU A 13 -2.89 17.19 19.95
N LEU A 14 -3.63 18.30 19.81
CA LEU A 14 -4.96 18.36 19.19
C LEU A 14 -4.92 18.48 17.66
N LYS A 15 -3.79 18.97 17.11
CA LYS A 15 -3.61 19.15 15.68
C LYS A 15 -3.87 17.90 14.83
N PRO A 16 -3.33 16.70 15.14
CA PRO A 16 -3.65 15.50 14.38
C PRO A 16 -5.13 15.09 14.52
N PHE A 17 -5.77 15.33 15.67
CA PHE A 17 -7.19 15.04 15.84
C PHE A 17 -8.07 15.94 14.98
N GLN A 18 -7.80 17.25 14.94
CA GLN A 18 -8.53 18.15 14.05
C GLN A 18 -8.39 17.72 12.59
N ALA A 19 -7.17 17.41 12.13
CA ALA A 19 -6.94 16.95 10.77
C ALA A 19 -7.67 15.63 10.45
N ALA A 20 -7.73 14.69 11.40
CA ALA A 20 -8.47 13.44 11.24
C ALA A 20 -9.99 13.66 11.22
N ILE A 21 -10.52 14.56 12.05
CA ILE A 21 -11.93 14.96 12.07
C ILE A 21 -12.33 15.58 10.73
N ASP A 22 -11.52 16.52 10.23
CA ASP A 22 -11.73 17.17 8.92
C ASP A 22 -11.64 16.14 7.78
N GLY A 23 -10.81 15.11 7.93
CA GLY A 23 -10.69 13.96 7.03
C GLY A 23 -11.84 12.94 7.14
N GLY A 24 -12.82 13.15 8.02
CA GLY A 24 -14.00 12.29 8.15
C GLY A 24 -13.76 10.99 8.92
N VAL A 25 -12.84 10.98 9.89
CA VAL A 25 -12.62 9.82 10.78
C VAL A 25 -13.93 9.39 11.45
N ASP A 26 -14.18 8.08 11.51
CA ASP A 26 -15.45 7.54 12.01
C ASP A 26 -15.56 7.54 13.53
N LEU A 27 -14.44 7.33 14.21
CA LEU A 27 -14.40 7.03 15.64
C LEU A 27 -13.16 7.66 16.30
N LEU A 28 -13.37 8.25 17.48
CA LEU A 28 -12.29 8.76 18.34
C LEU A 28 -12.29 8.00 19.67
N MET A 29 -11.13 7.50 20.06
CA MET A 29 -10.90 6.89 21.35
C MET A 29 -10.32 7.90 22.34
N THR A 30 -10.90 7.97 23.53
CA THR A 30 -10.43 8.85 24.61
C THR A 30 -9.35 8.15 25.43
N ALA A 31 -8.40 8.90 26.00
CA ALA A 31 -7.38 8.36 26.90
C ALA A 31 -7.69 8.68 28.37
N HIS A 32 -7.28 7.82 29.30
CA HIS A 32 -7.39 8.05 30.74
C HIS A 32 -6.30 9.01 31.27
N VAL A 33 -6.26 10.20 30.67
CA VAL A 33 -5.24 11.23 30.91
C VAL A 33 -5.94 12.51 31.34
N THR A 34 -5.32 13.27 32.25
CA THR A 34 -5.86 14.53 32.77
C THR A 34 -5.28 15.73 32.02
N PHE A 35 -6.14 16.69 31.67
CA PHE A 35 -5.80 17.94 30.96
C PHE A 35 -6.28 19.16 31.75
N PRO A 36 -5.58 19.59 32.81
CA PRO A 36 -6.01 20.69 33.68
C PRO A 36 -6.23 22.03 32.97
N ALA A 37 -5.57 22.25 31.82
CA ALA A 37 -5.77 23.44 30.98
C ALA A 37 -7.14 23.47 30.26
N ILE A 38 -7.86 22.35 30.23
CA ILE A 38 -9.18 22.21 29.60
C ILE A 38 -10.24 21.92 30.67
N ASP A 39 -9.94 20.97 31.56
CA ASP A 39 -10.78 20.66 32.72
C ASP A 39 -9.94 20.58 34.00
N SER A 40 -10.09 21.59 34.85
CA SER A 40 -9.44 21.65 36.16
C SER A 40 -10.28 21.03 37.28
N SER A 41 -11.40 20.37 36.96
CA SER A 41 -12.27 19.73 37.93
C SER A 41 -11.53 18.59 38.65
N MET A 42 -11.81 18.47 39.95
CA MET A 42 -11.20 17.45 40.81
C MET A 42 -12.27 16.60 41.51
N VAL A 43 -11.91 15.35 41.78
CA VAL A 43 -12.69 14.38 42.54
C VAL A 43 -11.80 13.69 43.56
N ASN A 44 -12.37 13.18 44.64
CA ASN A 44 -11.59 12.37 45.58
C ASN A 44 -11.43 10.95 45.03
N SER A 45 -10.18 10.52 44.91
CA SER A 45 -9.78 9.17 44.53
C SER A 45 -10.36 8.14 45.49
N ARG A 46 -10.97 7.06 44.96
CA ARG A 46 -11.45 5.94 45.77
C ARG A 46 -10.32 5.19 46.51
N LEU A 47 -9.11 5.20 45.95
CA LEU A 47 -7.96 4.48 46.48
C LEU A 47 -7.52 4.99 47.86
N ASP A 48 -7.45 6.31 48.00
CA ASP A 48 -6.75 6.99 49.10
C ASP A 48 -7.43 8.31 49.54
N ASN A 49 -8.59 8.64 48.96
CA ASN A 49 -9.37 9.84 49.24
C ASN A 49 -8.62 11.18 49.01
N THR A 50 -7.58 11.16 48.17
CA THR A 50 -6.86 12.36 47.75
C THR A 50 -7.54 13.02 46.55
N PRO A 51 -7.48 14.36 46.41
CA PRO A 51 -8.04 15.05 45.25
C PRO A 51 -7.20 14.77 44.00
N ILE A 52 -7.86 14.32 42.94
CA ILE A 52 -7.27 14.07 41.63
C ILE A 52 -8.06 14.80 40.54
N TYR A 53 -7.39 15.21 39.46
CA TYR A 53 -8.08 15.76 38.30
C TYR A 53 -8.93 14.68 37.61
N VAL A 54 -10.08 15.09 37.08
CA VAL A 54 -10.94 14.19 36.29
C VAL A 54 -10.23 13.80 34.99
N PRO A 55 -10.08 12.49 34.67
CA PRO A 55 -9.53 12.05 33.40
C PRO A 55 -10.40 12.48 32.21
N ALA A 56 -9.81 12.73 31.05
CA ALA A 56 -10.49 13.14 29.82
C ALA A 56 -11.69 12.25 29.47
N THR A 57 -11.53 10.93 29.61
CA THR A 57 -12.61 9.93 29.42
C THR A 57 -13.87 10.19 30.25
N LEU A 58 -13.75 10.85 31.40
CA LEU A 58 -14.84 11.11 32.34
C LEU A 58 -15.22 12.60 32.40
N SER A 59 -14.67 13.44 31.52
CA SER A 59 -14.76 14.90 31.57
C SER A 59 -15.70 15.42 30.49
N ALA A 60 -16.84 16.02 30.90
CA ALA A 60 -17.76 16.68 29.98
C ALA A 60 -17.12 17.90 29.26
N PRO A 61 -16.30 18.75 29.93
CA PRO A 61 -15.57 19.80 29.21
C PRO A 61 -14.65 19.27 28.11
N VAL A 62 -14.04 18.09 28.28
CA VAL A 62 -13.22 17.49 27.22
C VAL A 62 -14.09 16.82 26.16
N LEU A 63 -15.00 15.90 26.54
CA LEU A 63 -15.71 15.09 25.55
C LEU A 63 -16.84 15.85 24.84
N THR A 64 -17.59 16.68 25.54
CA THR A 64 -18.64 17.49 24.92
C THR A 64 -18.06 18.84 24.48
N GLY A 65 -17.47 19.61 25.40
CA GLY A 65 -16.97 20.95 25.10
C GLY A 65 -15.90 20.94 24.00
N LEU A 66 -14.78 20.26 24.23
CA LEU A 66 -13.70 20.23 23.24
C LEU A 66 -14.06 19.37 22.02
N ILE A 67 -14.36 18.07 22.21
CA ILE A 67 -14.48 17.15 21.06
C ILE A 67 -15.74 17.41 20.22
N ARG A 68 -16.92 17.60 20.83
CA ARG A 68 -18.18 17.79 20.08
C ARG A 68 -18.39 19.21 19.61
N ASP A 69 -18.14 20.19 20.48
CA ASP A 69 -18.51 21.57 20.24
C ASP A 69 -17.38 22.33 19.54
N GLU A 70 -16.16 22.32 20.10
CA GLU A 70 -15.02 23.07 19.54
C GLU A 70 -14.43 22.42 18.29
N LEU A 71 -14.05 21.13 18.35
CA LEU A 71 -13.49 20.40 17.20
C LEU A 71 -14.57 19.92 16.22
N GLY A 72 -15.85 19.98 16.60
CA GLY A 72 -16.98 19.68 15.73
C GLY A 72 -17.20 18.20 15.42
N PHE A 73 -16.60 17.25 16.16
CA PHE A 73 -16.64 15.83 15.84
C PHE A 73 -18.05 15.24 15.94
N LYS A 74 -18.54 14.62 14.84
CA LYS A 74 -19.89 14.04 14.76
C LYS A 74 -19.93 12.50 14.78
N GLY A 75 -18.78 11.84 14.69
CA GLY A 75 -18.66 10.38 14.72
C GLY A 75 -18.82 9.77 16.12
N VAL A 76 -18.38 8.54 16.29
CA VAL A 76 -18.52 7.79 17.55
C VAL A 76 -17.37 8.09 18.50
N VAL A 77 -17.66 8.42 19.76
CA VAL A 77 -16.66 8.53 20.83
C VAL A 77 -16.68 7.25 21.66
N VAL A 78 -15.51 6.60 21.81
CA VAL A 78 -15.32 5.41 22.63
C VAL A 78 -14.32 5.67 23.75
N THR A 79 -14.50 5.04 24.91
CA THR A 79 -13.47 5.06 25.96
C THR A 79 -12.27 4.18 25.58
N ASP A 80 -11.08 4.47 26.14
CA ASP A 80 -10.10 3.41 26.36
C ASP A 80 -10.64 2.39 27.39
N CYS A 81 -9.93 1.29 27.59
CA CYS A 81 -10.34 0.18 28.44
C CYS A 81 -10.58 0.63 29.90
N LEU A 82 -11.84 0.67 30.33
CA LEU A 82 -12.21 1.08 31.69
C LEU A 82 -11.75 0.10 32.79
N GLN A 83 -11.11 -1.01 32.45
CA GLN A 83 -10.43 -1.89 33.42
C GLN A 83 -9.05 -1.38 33.83
N MET A 84 -8.47 -0.43 33.09
CA MET A 84 -7.16 0.13 33.40
C MET A 84 -7.15 0.78 34.79
N LYS A 85 -6.03 0.59 35.51
CA LYS A 85 -5.83 1.11 36.88
C LYS A 85 -6.02 2.62 37.02
N ALA A 86 -5.71 3.37 35.97
CA ALA A 86 -5.96 4.82 35.90
C ALA A 86 -7.44 5.20 36.14
N ILE A 87 -8.37 4.26 35.93
CA ILE A 87 -9.79 4.40 36.27
C ILE A 87 -10.15 3.54 37.48
N THR A 88 -9.88 2.23 37.45
CA THR A 88 -10.42 1.28 38.45
C THR A 88 -9.90 1.47 39.87
N ASP A 89 -8.70 2.04 40.05
CA ASP A 89 -8.17 2.36 41.38
C ASP A 89 -8.88 3.60 41.96
N HIS A 90 -9.31 4.54 41.10
CA HIS A 90 -9.79 5.86 41.52
C HIS A 90 -11.31 6.03 41.46
N PHE A 91 -12.01 5.25 40.64
CA PHE A 91 -13.45 5.34 40.40
C PHE A 91 -14.12 3.98 40.59
N GLY A 92 -15.34 3.99 41.12
CA GLY A 92 -16.16 2.77 41.19
C GLY A 92 -16.65 2.35 39.79
N PRO A 93 -16.98 1.06 39.58
CA PRO A 93 -17.45 0.57 38.28
C PRO A 93 -18.73 1.27 37.80
N GLU A 94 -19.66 1.59 38.69
CA GLU A 94 -20.87 2.36 38.35
C GLU A 94 -20.58 3.83 38.08
N ASP A 95 -19.77 4.45 38.94
CA ASP A 95 -19.46 5.89 38.87
C ASP A 95 -18.68 6.23 37.60
N ALA A 96 -17.69 5.42 37.23
CA ALA A 96 -16.92 5.61 36.00
C ALA A 96 -17.81 5.58 34.75
N VAL A 97 -18.72 4.61 34.66
CA VAL A 97 -19.60 4.46 33.49
C VAL A 97 -20.64 5.57 33.42
N ILE A 98 -21.26 5.93 34.54
CA ILE A 98 -22.22 7.05 34.59
C ILE A 98 -21.53 8.35 34.14
N ARG A 99 -20.34 8.65 34.68
CA ARG A 99 -19.55 9.84 34.30
C ARG A 99 -19.19 9.83 32.83
N ALA A 100 -18.71 8.72 32.29
CA ALA A 100 -18.33 8.61 30.88
C ALA A 100 -19.52 8.89 29.94
N VAL A 101 -20.70 8.33 30.23
CA VAL A 101 -21.92 8.57 29.45
C VAL A 101 -22.36 10.03 29.57
N GLN A 102 -22.38 10.58 30.79
CA GLN A 102 -22.72 11.99 31.02
C GLN A 102 -21.74 12.96 30.35
N ALA A 103 -20.47 12.58 30.23
CA ALA A 103 -19.46 13.38 29.57
C ALA A 103 -19.65 13.46 28.04
N GLY A 104 -20.36 12.51 27.43
CA GLY A 104 -20.63 12.47 25.99
C GLY A 104 -20.01 11.30 25.24
N THR A 105 -19.58 10.26 25.96
CA THR A 105 -19.14 8.99 25.36
C THR A 105 -20.32 8.24 24.74
N ASP A 106 -20.13 7.65 23.56
CA ASP A 106 -21.14 6.79 22.93
C ASP A 106 -20.94 5.30 23.25
N ILE A 107 -19.69 4.81 23.25
CA ILE A 107 -19.35 3.41 23.54
C ILE A 107 -18.43 3.32 24.76
N ILE A 108 -18.81 2.50 25.73
CA ILE A 108 -17.97 2.14 26.88
C ILE A 108 -17.18 0.88 26.52
N LEU A 109 -15.86 1.01 26.42
CA LEU A 109 -14.96 -0.11 26.11
C LEU A 109 -14.55 -0.84 27.40
N MET A 110 -14.83 -2.15 27.43
CA MET A 110 -14.41 -3.06 28.50
C MET A 110 -14.69 -2.51 29.91
N PRO A 111 -15.97 -2.33 30.31
CA PRO A 111 -16.29 -1.97 31.68
C PRO A 111 -15.75 -3.05 32.64
N SER A 112 -15.30 -2.63 33.83
CA SER A 112 -14.76 -3.56 34.83
C SER A 112 -15.77 -4.57 35.35
N ASP A 113 -17.07 -4.22 35.33
CA ASP A 113 -18.19 -5.14 35.55
C ASP A 113 -19.37 -4.73 34.66
N LEU A 114 -19.64 -5.53 33.62
CA LEU A 114 -20.69 -5.23 32.64
C LEU A 114 -22.10 -5.21 33.26
N SER A 115 -22.39 -6.12 34.20
CA SER A 115 -23.71 -6.22 34.82
C SER A 115 -23.99 -4.99 35.67
N ARG A 116 -23.03 -4.60 36.52
CA ARG A 116 -23.14 -3.40 37.36
C ARG A 116 -23.17 -2.13 36.52
N ALA A 117 -22.35 -2.03 35.48
CA ALA A 117 -22.37 -0.92 34.55
C ALA A 117 -23.74 -0.75 33.88
N TYR A 118 -24.31 -1.83 33.34
CA TYR A 118 -25.64 -1.81 32.71
C TYR A 118 -26.73 -1.36 33.68
N GLN A 119 -26.78 -1.95 34.88
CA GLN A 119 -27.79 -1.60 35.88
C GLN A 119 -27.64 -0.14 36.34
N ALA A 120 -26.40 0.36 36.48
CA ALA A 120 -26.12 1.73 36.84
C ALA A 120 -26.63 2.73 35.80
N VAL A 121 -26.32 2.51 34.51
CA VAL A 121 -26.81 3.36 33.41
C VAL A 121 -28.33 3.29 33.32
N LEU A 122 -28.93 2.09 33.40
CA LEU A 122 -30.38 1.93 33.36
C LEU A 122 -31.08 2.69 34.50
N ALA A 123 -30.53 2.59 35.71
CA ALA A 123 -31.05 3.33 36.86
C ALA A 123 -30.89 4.85 36.68
N ALA A 124 -29.73 5.29 36.18
CA ALA A 124 -29.43 6.69 35.90
C ALA A 124 -30.32 7.29 34.80
N VAL A 125 -30.76 6.50 33.81
CA VAL A 125 -31.74 6.95 32.82
C VAL A 125 -33.14 7.04 33.45
N LYS A 126 -33.58 5.98 34.16
CA LYS A 126 -34.90 5.93 34.80
C LYS A 126 -35.14 7.04 35.82
N ASN A 127 -34.10 7.47 36.52
CA ASN A 127 -34.19 8.54 37.52
C ASN A 127 -33.88 9.95 36.96
N GLY A 128 -33.60 10.06 35.65
CA GLY A 128 -33.33 11.33 34.98
C GLY A 128 -31.93 11.91 35.18
N VAL A 129 -31.00 11.18 35.79
CA VAL A 129 -29.58 11.58 35.91
C VAL A 129 -28.89 11.59 34.53
N ILE A 130 -29.27 10.67 33.64
CA ILE A 130 -28.91 10.66 32.23
C ILE A 130 -30.20 10.87 31.43
N PRO A 131 -30.33 11.95 30.66
CA PRO A 131 -31.49 12.13 29.78
C PRO A 131 -31.57 10.99 28.75
N GLU A 132 -32.75 10.42 28.53
CA GLU A 132 -32.96 9.37 27.52
C GLU A 132 -32.52 9.83 26.12
N ALA A 133 -32.80 11.10 25.78
CA ALA A 133 -32.35 11.71 24.53
C ALA A 133 -30.82 11.70 24.33
N ALA A 134 -30.02 11.69 25.40
CA ALA A 134 -28.57 11.57 25.30
C ALA A 134 -28.17 10.15 24.85
N VAL A 135 -28.85 9.13 25.38
CA VAL A 135 -28.68 7.73 24.94
C VAL A 135 -29.11 7.57 23.49
N ASP A 136 -30.25 8.14 23.10
CA ASP A 136 -30.75 8.09 21.73
C ASP A 136 -29.76 8.70 20.74
N GLN A 137 -29.13 9.83 21.08
CA GLN A 137 -28.10 10.45 20.24
C GLN A 137 -26.89 9.54 20.08
N SER A 138 -26.37 8.96 21.16
CA SER A 138 -25.24 8.03 21.10
C SER A 138 -25.57 6.78 20.29
N VAL A 139 -26.73 6.16 20.54
CA VAL A 139 -27.17 4.97 19.80
C VAL A 139 -27.39 5.31 18.32
N THR A 140 -27.91 6.49 18.00
CA THR A 140 -28.07 6.94 16.60
C THR A 140 -26.73 7.00 15.88
N ARG A 141 -25.67 7.55 16.50
CA ARG A 141 -24.31 7.56 15.91
C ARG A 141 -23.77 6.16 15.70
N ILE A 142 -23.96 5.27 16.69
CA ILE A 142 -23.50 3.87 16.62
C ILE A 142 -24.22 3.14 15.49
N LEU A 143 -25.55 3.29 15.37
CA LEU A 143 -26.33 2.67 14.31
C LEU A 143 -25.97 3.23 12.93
N ALA A 144 -25.79 4.55 12.81
CA ALA A 144 -25.34 5.19 11.58
C ALA A 144 -23.97 4.64 11.14
N LEU A 145 -23.03 4.46 12.07
CA LEU A 145 -21.72 3.87 11.77
C LEU A 145 -21.84 2.41 11.33
N LYS A 146 -22.67 1.60 12.01
CA LYS A 146 -22.91 0.20 11.62
C LYS A 146 -23.50 0.08 10.22
N LEU A 147 -24.42 0.97 9.86
CA LEU A 147 -25.00 1.05 8.52
C LEU A 147 -23.96 1.50 7.48
N LYS A 148 -23.17 2.54 7.80
CA LYS A 148 -22.09 3.05 6.93
C LYS A 148 -21.06 1.96 6.58
N LEU A 149 -20.69 1.12 7.55
CA LEU A 149 -19.68 0.07 7.37
C LEU A 149 -20.26 -1.25 6.84
N GLY A 150 -21.57 -1.33 6.54
CA GLY A 150 -22.21 -2.58 6.11
C GLY A 150 -22.25 -3.68 7.18
N VAL A 151 -21.96 -3.35 8.45
CA VAL A 151 -22.09 -4.29 9.57
C VAL A 151 -23.57 -4.60 9.85
N ALA A 152 -24.43 -3.61 9.62
CA ALA A 152 -25.88 -3.75 9.65
C ALA A 152 -26.50 -3.15 8.39
N GLU A 153 -27.71 -3.57 8.06
CA GLU A 153 -28.52 -3.02 6.99
C GLU A 153 -29.99 -2.89 7.42
N ILE A 154 -30.76 -2.04 6.72
CA ILE A 154 -32.21 -1.98 6.88
C ILE A 154 -32.86 -2.75 5.74
N LYS A 155 -33.55 -3.84 6.06
CA LYS A 155 -34.33 -4.62 5.09
C LYS A 155 -35.74 -4.82 5.63
N ASN A 156 -36.75 -4.59 4.78
CA ASN A 156 -38.17 -4.70 5.17
C ASN A 156 -38.53 -3.88 6.43
N GLY A 157 -37.89 -2.72 6.62
CA GLY A 157 -38.12 -1.86 7.78
C GLY A 157 -37.50 -2.34 9.09
N ALA A 158 -36.69 -3.41 9.08
CA ALA A 158 -36.00 -3.93 10.24
C ALA A 158 -34.48 -3.79 10.10
N LEU A 159 -33.81 -3.45 11.19
CA LEU A 159 -32.35 -3.53 11.30
C LEU A 159 -31.93 -4.99 11.43
N GLN A 160 -31.05 -5.43 10.54
CA GLN A 160 -30.50 -6.79 10.54
C GLN A 160 -28.99 -6.75 10.25
N PRO A 161 -28.24 -7.83 10.53
CA PRO A 161 -26.83 -7.90 10.16
C PRO A 161 -26.68 -7.73 8.64
N GLY A 162 -25.63 -7.04 8.20
CA GLY A 162 -25.37 -6.80 6.77
C GLY A 162 -25.14 -8.08 6.00
N SER A 163 -25.28 -8.02 4.68
CA SER A 163 -25.10 -9.16 3.77
C SER A 163 -23.75 -9.88 3.96
N ASP A 164 -22.64 -9.13 4.04
CA ASP A 164 -21.30 -9.70 4.20
C ASP A 164 -21.08 -10.31 5.59
N VAL A 165 -21.76 -9.77 6.60
CA VAL A 165 -21.77 -10.33 7.96
C VAL A 165 -22.61 -11.60 8.01
N SER A 166 -23.64 -11.71 7.17
CA SER A 166 -24.58 -12.84 7.18
C SER A 166 -24.18 -13.99 6.25
N ARG A 167 -23.12 -13.83 5.44
CA ARG A 167 -22.64 -14.89 4.55
C ARG A 167 -22.23 -16.16 5.34
N PRO A 168 -22.31 -17.36 4.71
CA PRO A 168 -21.92 -18.62 5.33
C PRO A 168 -20.55 -18.57 6.02
N LEU A 169 -20.40 -19.27 7.14
CA LEU A 169 -19.15 -19.32 7.89
C LEU A 169 -18.01 -19.92 7.06
N GLU A 170 -18.31 -20.94 6.26
CA GLU A 170 -17.35 -21.58 5.36
C GLU A 170 -16.77 -20.58 4.36
N ASP A 171 -17.62 -19.77 3.71
CA ASP A 171 -17.17 -18.71 2.81
C ASP A 171 -16.26 -17.71 3.54
N LYS A 172 -16.58 -17.34 4.79
CA LYS A 172 -15.73 -16.44 5.60
C LYS A 172 -14.36 -17.02 5.84
N ILE A 173 -14.29 -18.28 6.22
CA ILE A 173 -13.05 -18.99 6.48
C ILE A 173 -12.23 -19.09 5.18
N ASN A 174 -12.86 -19.50 4.08
CA ASN A 174 -12.19 -19.64 2.78
C ASN A 174 -11.61 -18.30 2.29
N THR A 175 -12.37 -17.21 2.38
CA THR A 175 -11.84 -15.86 2.06
C THR A 175 -10.69 -15.49 2.99
N ALA A 176 -10.83 -15.71 4.31
CA ALA A 176 -9.81 -15.33 5.28
C ALA A 176 -8.49 -16.09 5.06
N LEU A 177 -8.56 -17.39 4.76
CA LEU A 177 -7.39 -18.23 4.49
C LEU A 177 -6.62 -17.79 3.23
N VAL A 178 -7.30 -17.22 2.25
CA VAL A 178 -6.68 -16.73 1.00
C VAL A 178 -6.17 -15.29 1.15
N VAL A 179 -6.82 -14.46 1.95
CA VAL A 179 -6.51 -13.02 2.06
C VAL A 179 -5.55 -12.71 3.21
N VAL A 180 -5.79 -13.22 4.41
CA VAL A 180 -5.02 -12.83 5.61
C VAL A 180 -3.60 -13.38 5.52
N GLY A 181 -2.61 -12.48 5.51
CA GLY A 181 -1.19 -12.87 5.42
C GLY A 181 -0.76 -13.48 4.09
N CYS A 182 -1.53 -13.26 3.01
CA CYS A 182 -1.16 -13.69 1.66
C CYS A 182 0.20 -13.11 1.20
N ALA A 183 0.75 -13.67 0.11
CA ALA A 183 2.05 -13.27 -0.42
C ALA A 183 2.15 -11.76 -0.73
N GLN A 184 1.07 -11.14 -1.22
CA GLN A 184 1.01 -9.71 -1.49
C GLN A 184 1.15 -8.88 -0.21
N HIS A 185 0.46 -9.27 0.87
CA HIS A 185 0.63 -8.61 2.17
C HIS A 185 2.05 -8.76 2.69
N ARG A 186 2.66 -9.94 2.57
CA ARG A 186 4.04 -10.20 2.98
C ARG A 186 5.06 -9.40 2.17
N SER A 187 4.86 -9.29 0.86
CA SER A 187 5.72 -8.47 0.00
C SER A 187 5.64 -6.99 0.35
N LEU A 188 4.43 -6.46 0.58
CA LEU A 188 4.24 -5.07 0.98
C LEU A 188 4.81 -4.80 2.38
N GLU A 189 4.62 -5.74 3.32
CA GLU A 189 5.19 -5.72 4.66
C GLU A 189 6.72 -5.61 4.61
N GLN A 190 7.38 -6.42 3.77
CA GLN A 190 8.83 -6.36 3.56
C GLN A 190 9.29 -5.05 2.90
N GLU A 191 8.54 -4.55 1.91
CA GLU A 191 8.86 -3.28 1.25
C GLU A 191 8.81 -2.11 2.24
N ILE A 192 7.73 -2.00 3.01
CA ILE A 192 7.56 -0.94 4.01
C ILE A 192 8.67 -1.00 5.06
N ALA A 193 8.97 -2.19 5.58
CA ALA A 193 10.03 -2.38 6.56
C ALA A 193 11.41 -2.00 5.98
N GLY A 194 11.69 -2.41 4.74
CA GLY A 194 12.92 -2.07 4.04
C GLY A 194 13.09 -0.57 3.84
N GLN A 195 12.03 0.14 3.43
CA GLN A 195 12.06 1.60 3.28
C GLN A 195 12.18 2.33 4.62
N ALA A 196 11.70 1.75 5.71
CA ALA A 196 11.78 2.33 7.05
C ALA A 196 13.20 2.26 7.64
N VAL A 197 14.04 1.31 7.23
CA VAL A 197 15.41 1.15 7.76
C VAL A 197 16.20 2.44 7.60
N THR A 198 16.64 3.00 8.74
CA THR A 198 17.30 4.30 8.81
C THR A 198 18.74 4.13 9.28
N LEU A 199 19.71 4.35 8.39
CA LEU A 199 21.14 4.36 8.72
C LEU A 199 21.53 5.71 9.32
N LEU A 200 22.09 5.74 10.52
CA LEU A 200 22.48 6.98 11.21
C LEU A 200 23.97 7.26 11.12
N ARG A 201 24.78 6.20 11.20
CA ARG A 201 26.24 6.28 11.15
C ARG A 201 26.81 5.08 10.43
N ASN A 202 27.86 5.32 9.65
CA ASN A 202 28.63 4.31 8.93
C ASN A 202 30.08 4.79 8.76
N GLU A 203 30.80 4.84 9.87
CA GLU A 203 32.20 5.28 9.90
C GLU A 203 33.08 4.34 9.07
N GLY A 204 33.97 4.92 8.25
CA GLY A 204 34.85 4.14 7.37
C GLY A 204 34.11 3.34 6.29
N ASN A 205 32.80 3.54 6.11
CA ASN A 205 31.94 2.71 5.25
C ASN A 205 32.03 1.21 5.61
N ILE A 206 32.07 0.86 6.90
CA ILE A 206 32.13 -0.53 7.35
C ILE A 206 30.90 -1.35 6.93
N LEU A 207 29.74 -0.70 6.77
CA LEU A 207 28.55 -1.31 6.20
C LEU A 207 28.43 -0.97 4.70
N PRO A 208 27.89 -1.89 3.89
CA PRO A 208 27.42 -3.23 4.28
C PRO A 208 28.55 -4.24 4.49
N PHE A 209 28.38 -5.14 5.46
CA PHE A 209 29.28 -6.28 5.67
C PHE A 209 29.23 -7.24 4.47
N GLN A 210 30.40 -7.66 4.00
CA GLN A 210 30.56 -8.51 2.83
C GLN A 210 30.97 -9.92 3.24
N LEU A 211 29.98 -10.81 3.34
CA LEU A 211 30.21 -12.21 3.72
C LEU A 211 30.95 -13.00 2.63
N SER A 212 31.90 -13.81 3.08
CA SER A 212 32.69 -14.77 2.32
C SER A 212 32.71 -16.14 3.01
N ASN A 213 33.16 -17.17 2.30
CA ASN A 213 33.32 -18.51 2.89
C ASN A 213 34.42 -18.51 3.97
N GLY A 214 34.08 -19.03 5.14
CA GLY A 214 34.97 -19.12 6.30
C GLY A 214 34.81 -17.97 7.29
N ASP A 215 34.04 -16.93 6.94
CA ASP A 215 33.77 -15.81 7.84
C ASP A 215 33.05 -16.28 9.12
N LYS A 216 33.29 -15.55 10.21
CA LYS A 216 32.66 -15.74 11.51
C LYS A 216 31.82 -14.52 11.88
N VAL A 217 30.56 -14.75 12.23
CA VAL A 217 29.63 -13.68 12.63
C VAL A 217 29.14 -13.92 14.05
N THR A 218 29.28 -12.92 14.92
CA THR A 218 28.69 -12.92 16.26
C THR A 218 27.45 -12.02 16.29
N LEU A 219 26.34 -12.59 16.75
CA LEU A 219 25.07 -11.90 16.96
C LEU A 219 24.83 -11.73 18.46
N LEU A 220 24.50 -10.52 18.88
CA LEU A 220 24.15 -10.18 20.27
C LEU A 220 22.78 -9.53 20.28
N ALA A 221 21.83 -10.02 21.08
CA ALA A 221 20.48 -9.46 21.16
C ALA A 221 19.92 -9.47 22.60
N PRO A 222 19.05 -8.51 22.98
CA PRO A 222 18.62 -8.35 24.37
C PRO A 222 17.78 -9.52 24.90
N TRP A 223 17.04 -10.20 24.03
CA TRP A 223 16.23 -11.36 24.35
C TRP A 223 16.32 -12.42 23.25
N GLN A 224 16.00 -13.66 23.61
CA GLN A 224 16.13 -14.85 22.77
C GLN A 224 15.30 -14.78 21.47
N ASP A 225 14.07 -14.26 21.54
CA ASP A 225 13.18 -14.08 20.39
C ASP A 225 13.75 -13.09 19.34
N ARG A 226 14.49 -12.06 19.75
CA ARG A 226 15.17 -11.13 18.82
C ARG A 226 16.39 -11.80 18.21
N LEU A 227 17.14 -12.56 19.03
CA LEU A 227 18.29 -13.32 18.55
C LEU A 227 17.87 -14.32 17.48
N GLU A 228 16.78 -15.07 17.71
CA GLU A 228 16.26 -16.06 16.76
C GLU A 228 15.94 -15.42 15.41
N LEU A 229 15.26 -14.26 15.39
CA LEU A 229 14.97 -13.54 14.15
C LEU A 229 16.23 -13.02 13.44
N MET A 230 17.21 -12.51 14.18
CA MET A 230 18.49 -12.09 13.61
C MET A 230 19.24 -13.27 13.00
N THR A 231 19.31 -14.40 13.72
CA THR A 231 19.97 -15.64 13.26
C THR A 231 19.28 -16.18 12.02
N GLN A 232 17.96 -16.35 12.02
CA GLN A 232 17.20 -16.84 10.87
C GLN A 232 17.39 -15.94 9.63
N SER A 233 17.39 -14.62 9.83
CA SER A 233 17.62 -13.67 8.73
C SER A 233 19.01 -13.80 8.13
N LEU A 234 20.04 -13.97 8.98
CA LEU A 234 21.41 -14.18 8.53
C LEU A 234 21.58 -15.54 7.83
N GLU A 235 21.01 -16.61 8.38
CA GLU A 235 21.00 -17.94 7.77
C GLU A 235 20.36 -17.92 6.38
N GLN A 236 19.26 -17.18 6.21
CA GLN A 236 18.64 -16.98 4.90
C GLN A 236 19.59 -16.25 3.92
N ILE A 237 20.26 -15.17 4.37
CA ILE A 237 21.23 -14.43 3.54
C ILE A 237 22.42 -15.31 3.13
N ILE A 238 22.91 -16.16 4.04
CA ILE A 238 23.96 -17.14 3.80
C ILE A 238 23.49 -18.19 2.79
N GLY A 239 22.27 -18.73 2.97
CA GLY A 239 21.65 -19.73 2.12
C GLY A 239 21.45 -19.23 0.69
N ASP A 240 20.90 -18.03 0.51
CA ASP A 240 20.70 -17.37 -0.78
C ASP A 240 22.01 -17.23 -1.59
N LYS A 241 23.13 -17.05 -0.89
CA LYS A 241 24.48 -16.94 -1.50
C LYS A 241 25.25 -18.25 -1.51
N SER A 242 24.68 -19.34 -0.98
CA SER A 242 25.34 -20.65 -0.81
C SER A 242 26.71 -20.57 -0.11
N LEU A 243 26.81 -19.71 0.91
CA LEU A 243 28.03 -19.49 1.68
C LEU A 243 28.18 -20.47 2.85
N ARG A 244 29.41 -20.65 3.32
CA ARG A 244 29.74 -21.35 4.57
C ARG A 244 30.30 -20.35 5.56
N VAL A 245 29.46 -19.89 6.47
CA VAL A 245 29.79 -18.89 7.51
C VAL A 245 29.50 -19.54 8.86
N ASP A 246 30.37 -19.32 9.84
CA ASP A 246 30.16 -19.76 11.23
C ASP A 246 29.43 -18.65 12.00
N VAL A 247 28.25 -18.97 12.56
CA VAL A 247 27.37 -18.01 13.22
C VAL A 247 27.23 -18.39 14.69
N GLN A 248 27.56 -17.46 15.57
CA GLN A 248 27.37 -17.61 17.02
C GLN A 248 26.42 -16.51 17.52
N GLY A 249 25.42 -16.90 18.30
CA GLY A 249 24.40 -15.99 18.80
C GLY A 249 24.29 -16.03 20.31
N PHE A 250 24.20 -14.86 20.96
CA PHE A 250 24.02 -14.75 22.40
C PHE A 250 22.91 -13.78 22.77
N ALA A 251 21.97 -14.25 23.59
CA ALA A 251 21.00 -13.39 24.25
C ALA A 251 21.62 -12.86 25.54
N TYR A 252 21.52 -11.55 25.79
CA TYR A 252 22.16 -10.90 26.94
C TYR A 252 21.18 -10.45 28.04
N THR A 253 20.01 -11.09 28.12
CA THR A 253 18.93 -10.71 29.05
C THR A 253 19.46 -10.57 30.49
N ASP A 254 19.16 -9.43 31.12
CA ASP A 254 19.56 -9.09 32.48
C ASP A 254 21.09 -9.04 32.72
N MET A 255 21.89 -8.93 31.66
CA MET A 255 23.34 -8.74 31.74
C MET A 255 23.71 -7.29 31.49
N ALA A 256 24.64 -6.74 32.29
CA ALA A 256 25.15 -5.37 32.10
C ALA A 256 26.54 -5.32 31.43
N ALA A 257 27.19 -6.47 31.19
CA ALA A 257 28.50 -6.56 30.56
C ALA A 257 28.69 -7.91 29.86
N LEU A 258 29.63 -7.97 28.90
CA LEU A 258 30.06 -9.19 28.22
C LEU A 258 30.67 -10.20 29.20
N ASN A 259 30.29 -11.47 29.06
CA ASN A 259 30.99 -12.58 29.73
C ASN A 259 32.20 -13.05 28.88
N GLU A 260 33.02 -13.97 29.42
CA GLU A 260 34.22 -14.44 28.74
C GLU A 260 33.92 -15.19 27.44
N GLU A 261 32.85 -15.98 27.39
CA GLU A 261 32.42 -16.70 26.17
C GLU A 261 32.07 -15.73 25.03
N GLN A 262 31.34 -14.66 25.34
CA GLN A 262 30.97 -13.62 24.38
C GLN A 262 32.20 -12.83 23.91
N LYS A 263 33.17 -12.58 24.80
CA LYS A 263 34.44 -11.95 24.42
C LYS A 263 35.24 -12.85 23.48
N GLU A 264 35.38 -14.14 23.80
CA GLU A 264 36.06 -15.11 22.93
C GLU A 264 35.38 -15.21 21.55
N ALA A 265 34.05 -15.18 21.51
CA ALA A 265 33.30 -15.15 20.25
C ALA A 265 33.60 -13.88 19.44
N ILE A 266 33.56 -12.69 20.07
CA ILE A 266 33.89 -11.40 19.43
C ILE A 266 35.34 -11.40 18.93
N ASP A 267 36.29 -11.88 19.73
CA ASP A 267 37.71 -11.97 19.37
C ASP A 267 37.93 -12.86 18.15
N GLY A 268 37.13 -13.91 18.00
CA GLY A 268 37.13 -14.81 16.85
C GLY A 268 36.35 -14.32 15.64
N ALA A 269 35.47 -13.32 15.77
CA ALA A 269 34.56 -12.89 14.71
C ALA A 269 35.20 -11.93 13.70
N ASP A 270 34.73 -12.00 12.45
CA ASP A 270 34.99 -11.01 11.41
C ASP A 270 33.97 -9.87 11.48
N TYR A 271 32.72 -10.19 11.82
CA TYR A 271 31.62 -9.24 11.94
C TYR A 271 30.84 -9.43 13.23
N VAL A 272 30.47 -8.32 13.88
CA VAL A 272 29.59 -8.32 15.06
C VAL A 272 28.32 -7.52 14.75
N VAL A 273 27.15 -8.10 15.01
CA VAL A 273 25.86 -7.40 14.92
C VAL A 273 25.20 -7.40 16.30
N LEU A 274 24.93 -6.21 16.81
CA LEU A 274 24.42 -5.99 18.16
C LEU A 274 23.04 -5.32 18.09
N GLY A 275 21.99 -6.02 18.51
CA GLY A 275 20.66 -5.44 18.70
C GLY A 275 20.57 -4.68 20.03
N SER A 276 19.98 -3.50 20.05
CA SER A 276 19.57 -2.77 21.26
C SER A 276 18.05 -2.58 21.29
N SER A 277 17.45 -2.39 22.47
CA SER A 277 16.03 -2.09 22.56
C SER A 277 15.64 -1.36 23.85
N SER A 278 15.25 -0.09 23.79
CA SER A 278 14.53 0.60 24.87
C SER A 278 13.03 0.74 24.64
N TYR A 279 12.29 0.96 25.74
CA TYR A 279 10.84 1.15 25.74
C TYR A 279 10.33 2.17 26.76
N ASN A 280 11.19 2.66 27.65
CA ASN A 280 10.91 3.70 28.63
C ASN A 280 12.18 4.53 28.91
N VAL A 281 12.13 5.44 29.89
CA VAL A 281 13.29 6.28 30.25
C VAL A 281 14.43 5.48 30.89
N ASP A 282 14.13 4.52 31.76
CA ASP A 282 15.16 3.74 32.45
C ASP A 282 15.95 2.86 31.47
N SER A 283 15.25 2.11 30.61
CA SER A 283 15.82 1.23 29.57
C SER A 283 16.65 1.93 28.48
N ARG A 284 16.70 3.27 28.46
CA ARG A 284 17.57 4.06 27.57
C ARG A 284 18.62 4.88 28.33
N THR A 285 18.71 4.73 29.65
CA THR A 285 19.60 5.54 30.50
C THR A 285 20.70 4.66 31.09
N PRO A 286 21.98 4.87 30.71
CA PRO A 286 23.10 4.15 31.33
C PRO A 286 23.09 4.24 32.86
N GLY A 287 23.41 3.13 33.54
CA GLY A 287 23.41 2.97 35.00
C GLY A 287 22.03 2.82 35.64
N LYS A 288 20.94 2.86 34.86
CA LYS A 288 19.56 2.63 35.35
C LYS A 288 18.99 1.27 34.95
N ASP A 289 19.47 0.71 33.86
CA ASP A 289 18.98 -0.54 33.28
C ASP A 289 20.16 -1.29 32.62
N TRP A 290 20.08 -2.61 32.58
CA TRP A 290 21.15 -3.46 32.02
C TRP A 290 21.32 -3.29 30.52
N THR A 291 20.25 -2.93 29.80
CA THR A 291 20.25 -2.83 28.33
C THR A 291 21.28 -1.80 27.82
N PRO A 292 21.25 -0.53 28.24
CA PRO A 292 22.24 0.46 27.80
C PRO A 292 23.66 0.13 28.29
N ASP A 293 23.80 -0.42 29.49
CA ASP A 293 25.10 -0.75 30.08
C ASP A 293 25.81 -1.87 29.30
N TYR A 294 25.08 -2.92 28.94
CA TYR A 294 25.60 -4.01 28.11
C TYR A 294 26.00 -3.53 26.72
N VAL A 295 25.14 -2.74 26.07
CA VAL A 295 25.39 -2.26 24.71
C VAL A 295 26.63 -1.35 24.68
N LEU A 296 26.79 -0.47 25.68
CA LEU A 296 28.01 0.32 25.85
C LEU A 296 29.25 -0.56 26.03
N ASN A 297 29.18 -1.53 26.95
CA ASN A 297 30.30 -2.44 27.21
C ASN A 297 30.70 -3.25 25.97
N ALA A 298 29.73 -3.74 25.20
CA ALA A 298 29.97 -4.53 23.99
C ALA A 298 30.58 -3.70 22.86
N VAL A 299 30.06 -2.48 22.62
CA VAL A 299 30.62 -1.56 21.62
C VAL A 299 32.05 -1.12 21.99
N GLU A 300 32.29 -0.82 23.26
CA GLU A 300 33.62 -0.46 23.76
C GLU A 300 34.62 -1.61 23.57
N TYR A 301 34.25 -2.83 23.95
CA TYR A 301 35.09 -4.01 23.76
C TYR A 301 35.41 -4.26 22.27
N CYS A 302 34.40 -4.20 21.38
CA CYS A 302 34.62 -4.35 19.94
C CYS A 302 35.62 -3.30 19.41
N ARG A 303 35.51 -2.05 19.86
CA ARG A 303 36.41 -0.97 19.46
C ARG A 303 37.84 -1.20 19.95
N GLU A 304 38.02 -1.64 21.19
CA GLU A 304 39.34 -1.98 21.75
C GLU A 304 40.02 -3.12 21.00
N GLN A 305 39.24 -4.11 20.54
CA GLN A 305 39.74 -5.25 19.76
C GLN A 305 39.81 -4.99 18.24
N GLY A 306 39.42 -3.79 17.78
CA GLY A 306 39.41 -3.44 16.35
C GLY A 306 38.40 -4.22 15.51
N LYS A 307 37.28 -4.64 16.11
CA LYS A 307 36.21 -5.42 15.46
C LYS A 307 35.17 -4.53 14.79
N ALA A 308 34.69 -4.96 13.63
CA ALA A 308 33.61 -4.30 12.92
C ALA A 308 32.26 -4.62 13.60
N VAL A 309 31.65 -3.60 14.23
CA VAL A 309 30.36 -3.75 14.94
C VAL A 309 29.28 -2.86 14.33
N ALA A 310 28.12 -3.46 14.04
CA ALA A 310 26.91 -2.74 13.63
C ALA A 310 25.85 -2.82 14.73
N VAL A 311 25.38 -1.65 15.20
CA VAL A 311 24.30 -1.58 16.21
C VAL A 311 22.96 -1.38 15.53
N ILE A 312 21.99 -2.25 15.82
CA ILE A 312 20.60 -2.16 15.36
C ILE A 312 19.72 -1.74 16.55
N ALA A 313 19.23 -0.51 16.54
CA ALA A 313 18.19 -0.07 17.47
C ALA A 313 16.83 -0.65 17.04
N ILE A 314 16.39 -1.69 17.75
CA ILE A 314 15.24 -2.51 17.36
C ILE A 314 13.94 -1.75 17.55
N ARG A 315 13.73 -1.10 18.70
CA ARG A 315 12.44 -0.51 19.09
C ARG A 315 12.45 1.02 19.01
N ASN A 316 12.76 1.68 20.12
CA ASN A 316 12.90 3.14 20.10
C ASN A 316 14.27 3.52 19.52
N PRO A 317 14.38 4.58 18.71
CA PRO A 317 15.67 5.01 18.16
C PRO A 317 16.57 5.70 19.21
N TYR A 318 16.05 5.97 20.40
CA TYR A 318 16.75 6.72 21.44
C TYR A 318 17.94 5.96 22.05
N ASP A 319 18.06 4.66 21.82
CA ASP A 319 19.20 3.85 22.28
C ASP A 319 20.53 4.36 21.71
N ILE A 320 20.46 5.00 20.54
CA ILE A 320 21.63 5.57 19.88
C ILE A 320 22.17 6.80 20.62
N MET A 321 21.37 7.42 21.51
CA MET A 321 21.76 8.66 22.20
C MET A 321 23.02 8.53 23.07
N TYR A 322 23.28 7.34 23.60
CA TYR A 322 24.44 7.05 24.43
C TYR A 322 25.57 6.38 23.63
N LEU A 323 25.44 6.24 22.30
CA LEU A 323 26.42 5.59 21.42
C LEU A 323 27.04 6.54 20.38
N PRO A 324 27.53 7.73 20.76
CA PRO A 324 28.15 8.65 19.80
C PRO A 324 29.51 8.15 19.27
N GLU A 325 30.00 6.98 19.70
CA GLU A 325 31.27 6.39 19.25
C GLU A 325 31.09 5.04 18.53
N ALA A 326 29.84 4.56 18.40
CA ALA A 326 29.60 3.32 17.66
C ALA A 326 29.88 3.54 16.16
N PRO A 327 30.65 2.66 15.49
CA PRO A 327 31.09 2.89 14.11
C PRO A 327 29.94 2.74 13.10
N ALA A 328 28.93 1.91 13.40
CA ALA A 328 27.70 1.85 12.61
C ALA A 328 26.45 1.75 13.48
N CYS A 329 25.42 2.51 13.12
CA CYS A 329 24.12 2.54 13.81
C CYS A 329 22.97 2.58 12.81
N ILE A 330 22.00 1.69 12.99
CA ILE A 330 20.76 1.60 12.20
C ILE A 330 19.55 1.58 13.14
N CYS A 331 18.44 2.19 12.73
CA CYS A 331 17.14 2.09 13.38
C CYS A 331 16.14 1.33 12.50
N ILE A 332 15.35 0.45 13.10
CA ILE A 332 14.35 -0.37 12.40
C ILE A 332 12.92 -0.23 12.97
N TYR A 333 12.74 0.39 14.14
CA TYR A 333 11.43 0.78 14.71
C TYR A 333 10.42 -0.37 15.03
N GLY A 334 10.90 -1.61 15.04
CA GLY A 334 10.09 -2.81 15.25
C GLY A 334 10.06 -3.36 16.67
N ARG A 335 9.57 -4.60 16.79
CA ARG A 335 9.53 -5.39 18.03
C ARG A 335 10.17 -6.76 17.81
N ALA A 336 9.81 -7.74 18.64
CA ALA A 336 10.30 -9.12 18.60
C ALA A 336 9.65 -9.99 17.51
N GLU A 337 8.94 -9.39 16.57
CA GLU A 337 8.10 -10.07 15.59
C GLU A 337 8.04 -9.19 14.34
N GLY A 338 7.78 -9.81 13.18
CA GLY A 338 7.56 -9.08 11.94
C GLY A 338 8.83 -8.81 11.12
N PRO A 339 8.74 -7.89 10.15
CA PRO A 339 9.73 -7.73 9.08
C PRO A 339 10.93 -6.83 9.44
N ASP A 340 10.88 -6.11 10.56
CA ASP A 340 11.83 -5.02 10.84
C ASP A 340 13.25 -5.52 11.12
N ILE A 341 13.38 -6.58 11.94
CA ILE A 341 14.68 -7.23 12.20
C ILE A 341 15.26 -7.82 10.90
N PRO A 342 14.50 -8.62 10.13
CA PRO A 342 14.94 -9.06 8.80
C PRO A 342 15.40 -7.93 7.89
N ALA A 343 14.65 -6.83 7.80
CA ALA A 343 15.03 -5.66 6.99
C ALA A 343 16.34 -5.02 7.48
N GLY A 344 16.52 -4.88 8.79
CA GLY A 344 17.77 -4.43 9.40
C GLY A 344 18.96 -5.31 9.06
N MET A 345 18.79 -6.64 9.15
CA MET A 345 19.82 -7.61 8.77
C MET A 345 20.14 -7.54 7.28
N MET A 346 19.14 -7.41 6.41
CA MET A 346 19.32 -7.19 4.98
C MET A 346 20.14 -5.92 4.70
N ALA A 347 19.89 -4.83 5.43
CA ALA A 347 20.69 -3.62 5.32
C ALA A 347 22.14 -3.83 5.80
N VAL A 348 22.35 -4.46 6.95
CA VAL A 348 23.70 -4.73 7.49
C VAL A 348 24.54 -5.53 6.50
N PHE A 349 23.95 -6.53 5.82
CA PHE A 349 24.65 -7.41 4.88
C PHE A 349 24.46 -7.04 3.39
N GLY A 350 23.99 -5.82 3.11
CA GLY A 350 23.99 -5.24 1.76
C GLY A 350 22.98 -5.83 0.78
N LYS A 351 21.92 -6.48 1.28
CA LYS A 351 20.75 -6.90 0.49
C LYS A 351 19.73 -5.77 0.31
N LEU A 352 19.85 -4.70 1.10
CA LEU A 352 18.98 -3.54 1.11
C LEU A 352 19.83 -2.27 1.27
N ASN A 353 19.53 -1.22 0.52
CA ASN A 353 20.11 0.11 0.74
C ASN A 353 19.17 0.94 1.65
N PRO A 354 19.60 1.31 2.87
CA PRO A 354 18.78 2.13 3.77
C PRO A 354 18.38 3.45 3.14
N ALA A 355 17.09 3.78 3.20
CA ALA A 355 16.53 5.03 2.70
C ALA A 355 15.72 5.79 3.75
N GLY A 356 15.47 5.16 4.91
CA GLY A 356 14.67 5.72 5.99
C GLY A 356 15.24 7.02 6.53
N LYS A 357 14.33 7.84 7.07
CA LYS A 357 14.63 9.11 7.72
C LYS A 357 14.03 9.09 9.11
N LEU A 358 14.78 9.59 10.08
CA LEU A 358 14.35 9.67 11.47
C LEU A 358 12.99 10.39 11.55
N PRO A 359 11.94 9.74 12.11
CA PRO A 359 10.65 10.39 12.37
C PRO A 359 10.65 11.17 13.69
N VAL A 360 11.76 11.17 14.43
CA VAL A 360 11.97 11.87 15.70
C VAL A 360 13.42 12.38 15.78
N ALA A 361 13.65 13.48 16.50
CA ALA A 361 15.02 13.89 16.83
C ALA A 361 15.58 12.99 17.95
N ILE A 362 16.85 12.61 17.84
CA ILE A 362 17.58 11.87 18.88
C ILE A 362 18.39 12.89 19.68
N PRO A 363 18.13 13.07 20.98
CA PRO A 363 18.94 13.94 21.83
C PRO A 363 20.30 13.30 22.10
N ASN A 364 21.31 14.11 22.44
CA ASN A 364 22.54 13.61 23.08
C ASN A 364 22.36 13.57 24.60
N THR A 365 23.29 12.92 25.31
CA THR A 365 23.26 12.79 26.78
C THR A 365 23.44 14.11 27.53
N ALA A 366 23.93 15.17 26.86
CA ALA A 366 24.09 16.50 27.43
C ALA A 366 22.87 17.43 27.21
N GLY A 367 21.79 16.93 26.62
CA GLY A 367 20.55 17.68 26.39
C GLY A 367 20.52 18.50 25.09
N GLY A 368 21.52 18.35 24.22
CA GLY A 368 21.49 18.84 22.84
C GLY A 368 20.91 17.80 21.87
N GLU A 369 20.98 18.08 20.57
CA GLU A 369 20.55 17.15 19.52
C GLU A 369 21.76 16.35 19.02
N LEU A 370 21.63 15.02 18.92
CA LEU A 370 22.62 14.13 18.30
C LEU A 370 22.31 13.93 16.82
N TYR A 371 21.04 13.64 16.51
CA TYR A 371 20.55 13.53 15.13
C TYR A 371 19.20 14.24 14.99
N PRO A 372 19.02 15.12 13.99
CA PRO A 372 17.76 15.84 13.78
C PRO A 372 16.65 14.94 13.24
N LEU A 373 15.41 15.41 13.41
CA LEU A 373 14.25 14.91 12.65
C LEU A 373 14.57 14.95 11.14
N GLY A 374 14.26 13.87 10.43
CA GLY A 374 14.49 13.73 8.99
C GLY A 374 15.91 13.32 8.60
N TYR A 375 16.81 13.08 9.56
CA TYR A 375 18.16 12.60 9.27
C TYR A 375 18.19 11.11 8.89
N GLY A 376 19.07 10.72 7.96
CA GLY A 376 19.30 9.33 7.57
C GLY A 376 20.26 9.25 6.37
N LEU A 377 21.17 8.29 6.40
CA LEU A 377 22.20 8.01 5.40
C LEU A 377 21.77 6.86 4.47
N ASN A 378 22.54 6.67 3.39
CA ASN A 378 22.45 5.55 2.46
C ASN A 378 23.84 5.00 2.14
N TYR A 379 23.93 3.81 1.56
CA TYR A 379 25.16 3.28 0.99
C TYR A 379 25.38 3.94 -0.38
N ARG A 380 26.50 4.65 -0.57
CA ARG A 380 26.86 5.22 -1.87
C ARG A 380 27.63 4.18 -2.71
N PRO A 381 27.28 3.93 -3.99
CA PRO A 381 28.17 3.25 -4.93
C PRO A 381 29.31 4.21 -5.32
N GLY A 382 30.55 3.72 -5.40
CA GLY A 382 31.72 4.55 -5.67
C GLY A 382 31.87 4.96 -7.14
N ALA A 383 31.95 6.26 -7.43
CA ALA A 383 32.93 6.96 -8.28
C ALA A 383 32.42 8.36 -8.60
N GLY A 384 33.21 9.39 -8.28
CA GLY A 384 32.94 10.78 -8.67
C GLY A 384 32.77 11.70 -7.48
N GLU A 385 33.82 12.45 -7.19
CA GLU A 385 33.76 13.62 -6.32
C GLU A 385 32.58 14.52 -6.72
N ASN A 386 31.76 14.89 -5.74
CA ASN A 386 31.48 16.30 -5.57
C ASN A 386 31.40 16.61 -4.08
N LEU A 387 32.37 17.43 -3.67
CA LEU A 387 32.47 18.05 -2.36
C LEU A 387 31.15 18.72 -1.99
N ALA A 388 30.87 18.75 -0.69
CA ALA A 388 29.84 19.58 -0.10
C ALA A 388 29.87 21.00 -0.71
N GLY A 389 28.81 21.41 -1.44
CA GLY A 389 28.66 22.82 -1.84
C GLY A 389 27.94 23.15 -3.16
N GLU A 390 27.71 22.22 -4.10
CA GLU A 390 27.06 22.58 -5.37
C GLU A 390 25.52 22.49 -5.26
N PRO A 391 24.76 23.58 -5.57
CA PRO A 391 23.30 23.54 -5.51
C PRO A 391 22.70 22.61 -6.59
N ARG A 392 21.80 21.73 -6.15
CA ARG A 392 21.10 20.70 -6.95
C ARG A 392 20.36 21.31 -8.14
N VAL A 393 20.46 20.69 -9.33
CA VAL A 393 19.61 21.00 -10.49
C VAL A 393 18.16 20.69 -10.14
N SER A 394 17.29 21.69 -10.16
CA SER A 394 15.85 21.49 -9.94
C SER A 394 15.16 21.18 -11.27
N VAL A 395 14.38 20.10 -11.33
CA VAL A 395 13.63 19.74 -12.55
C VAL A 395 12.17 20.06 -12.37
N LYS A 396 11.53 20.59 -13.42
CA LYS A 396 10.08 20.74 -13.49
C LYS A 396 9.56 20.00 -14.71
N LEU A 397 8.40 19.37 -14.58
CA LEU A 397 7.65 18.80 -15.70
C LEU A 397 6.29 19.49 -15.78
N ASN A 398 5.98 20.10 -16.94
CA ASN A 398 4.76 20.88 -17.16
C ASN A 398 4.50 21.92 -16.04
N GLY A 399 5.57 22.59 -15.60
CA GLY A 399 5.53 23.61 -14.54
C GLY A 399 5.51 23.07 -13.10
N ARG A 400 5.36 21.76 -12.88
CA ARG A 400 5.37 21.13 -11.55
C ARG A 400 6.76 20.64 -11.18
N PRO A 401 7.23 20.82 -9.92
CA PRO A 401 8.50 20.24 -9.47
C PRO A 401 8.52 18.72 -9.65
N LEU A 402 9.56 18.21 -10.30
CA LEU A 402 9.82 16.79 -10.48
C LEU A 402 11.06 16.42 -9.65
N PRO A 403 10.89 15.85 -8.44
CA PRO A 403 12.02 15.41 -7.63
C PRO A 403 12.68 14.20 -8.30
N LEU A 404 13.96 14.36 -8.67
CA LEU A 404 14.74 13.30 -9.28
C LEU A 404 15.85 12.84 -8.34
N GLU A 405 15.97 11.52 -8.18
CA GLU A 405 17.09 10.86 -7.51
C GLU A 405 17.55 9.67 -8.38
N PRO A 406 18.84 9.61 -8.78
CA PRO A 406 19.85 10.65 -8.57
C PRO A 406 19.47 11.96 -9.28
N VAL A 407 19.97 13.10 -8.76
CA VAL A 407 19.73 14.41 -9.40
C VAL A 407 20.38 14.43 -10.79
N PRO A 408 19.84 15.18 -11.77
CA PRO A 408 20.45 15.25 -13.08
C PRO A 408 21.92 15.66 -13.01
N LEU A 409 22.77 14.90 -13.71
CA LEU A 409 24.19 15.20 -13.85
C LEU A 409 24.38 16.05 -15.11
N LEU A 410 25.34 16.97 -15.09
CA LEU A 410 25.79 17.68 -16.27
C LEU A 410 27.16 17.13 -16.67
N GLU A 411 27.20 16.32 -17.73
CA GLU A 411 28.43 15.73 -18.25
C GLU A 411 28.62 16.16 -19.70
N ASN A 412 29.78 16.72 -20.04
CA ASN A 412 30.08 17.25 -21.39
C ASN A 412 29.00 18.20 -21.96
N GLU A 413 28.50 19.14 -21.14
CA GLU A 413 27.40 20.06 -21.47
C GLU A 413 26.04 19.39 -21.75
N ARG A 414 25.86 18.11 -21.39
CA ARG A 414 24.60 17.37 -21.55
C ARG A 414 24.01 16.97 -20.21
N PHE A 415 22.70 17.13 -20.07
CA PHE A 415 21.98 16.61 -18.91
C PHE A 415 21.77 15.12 -19.04
N LEU A 416 22.23 14.39 -18.03
CA LEU A 416 21.96 12.98 -17.80
C LEU A 416 20.85 12.87 -16.75
N VAL A 417 19.75 12.20 -17.10
CA VAL A 417 18.54 12.12 -16.25
C VAL A 417 18.13 10.67 -15.97
N PRO A 418 17.53 10.37 -14.81
CA PRO A 418 17.02 9.04 -14.52
C PRO A 418 15.86 8.69 -15.45
N LEU A 419 16.09 7.74 -16.36
CA LEU A 419 15.16 7.41 -17.45
C LEU A 419 13.78 7.04 -16.91
N ARG A 420 13.74 6.18 -15.88
CA ARG A 420 12.48 5.71 -15.28
C ARG A 420 11.65 6.88 -14.73
N LEU A 421 12.24 7.68 -13.85
CA LEU A 421 11.50 8.75 -13.16
C LEU A 421 10.95 9.79 -14.14
N VAL A 422 11.75 10.19 -15.12
CA VAL A 422 11.30 11.18 -16.10
C VAL A 422 10.19 10.61 -16.98
N LEU A 423 10.34 9.37 -17.46
CA LEU A 423 9.33 8.77 -18.34
C LEU A 423 8.05 8.37 -17.62
N GLU A 424 8.12 7.84 -16.40
CA GLU A 424 6.94 7.53 -15.59
C GLU A 424 6.18 8.81 -15.21
N ALA A 425 6.88 9.89 -14.87
CA ALA A 425 6.25 11.20 -14.65
C ALA A 425 5.57 11.74 -15.92
N MET A 426 6.01 11.28 -17.10
CA MET A 426 5.40 11.57 -18.41
C MET A 426 4.39 10.50 -18.85
N GLY A 427 4.01 9.56 -17.97
CA GLY A 427 2.99 8.55 -18.20
C GLY A 427 3.47 7.25 -18.86
N ALA A 428 4.78 6.98 -18.90
CA ALA A 428 5.32 5.72 -19.41
C ALA A 428 5.27 4.59 -18.38
N LYS A 429 5.14 3.34 -18.84
CA LYS A 429 5.49 2.16 -18.05
C LYS A 429 6.93 1.76 -18.36
N VAL A 430 7.80 1.68 -17.35
CA VAL A 430 9.22 1.38 -17.54
C VAL A 430 9.58 0.04 -16.89
N THR A 431 9.83 -0.96 -17.73
CA THR A 431 10.28 -2.29 -17.30
C THR A 431 11.80 -2.36 -17.35
N TRP A 432 12.42 -2.94 -16.31
CA TRP A 432 13.85 -3.23 -16.29
C TRP A 432 14.08 -4.74 -16.41
N TYR A 433 15.01 -5.13 -17.28
CA TYR A 433 15.43 -6.51 -17.49
C TYR A 433 16.87 -6.66 -16.99
N GLY A 434 17.01 -7.07 -15.73
CA GLY A 434 18.30 -7.15 -15.03
C GLY A 434 19.35 -8.02 -15.75
N ASP A 435 18.93 -9.17 -16.26
CA ASP A 435 19.81 -10.14 -16.93
C ASP A 435 20.49 -9.60 -18.18
N THR A 436 19.88 -8.58 -18.81
CA THR A 436 20.38 -7.97 -20.05
C THR A 436 20.81 -6.52 -19.87
N GLY A 437 20.64 -5.94 -18.68
CA GLY A 437 20.87 -4.51 -18.45
C GLY A 437 19.97 -3.59 -19.29
N THR A 438 18.76 -4.05 -19.66
CA THR A 438 17.89 -3.32 -20.61
C THR A 438 16.69 -2.68 -19.91
N ALA A 439 16.48 -1.38 -20.12
CA ALA A 439 15.26 -0.66 -19.80
C ALA A 439 14.36 -0.58 -21.03
N VAL A 440 13.09 -0.96 -20.89
CA VAL A 440 12.06 -0.78 -21.90
C VAL A 440 10.98 0.13 -21.34
N ALA A 441 10.85 1.31 -21.93
CA ALA A 441 9.82 2.28 -21.60
C ALA A 441 8.75 2.34 -22.69
N CYS A 442 7.49 2.17 -22.31
CA CYS A 442 6.36 2.20 -23.22
C CYS A 442 5.49 3.43 -22.92
N LEU A 443 5.33 4.29 -23.91
CA LEU A 443 4.38 5.41 -23.96
C LEU A 443 3.35 5.14 -25.07
N PRO A 444 2.19 5.83 -25.08
CA PRO A 444 1.27 5.78 -26.22
C PRO A 444 2.00 6.10 -27.54
N GLY A 445 2.10 5.11 -28.43
CA GLY A 445 2.75 5.24 -29.74
C GLY A 445 4.28 5.28 -29.72
N THR A 446 4.94 5.06 -28.57
CA THR A 446 6.41 5.01 -28.49
C THR A 446 6.89 3.89 -27.58
N THR A 447 7.78 3.04 -28.10
CA THR A 447 8.60 2.13 -27.32
C THR A 447 10.05 2.61 -27.36
N LEU A 448 10.62 2.88 -26.18
CA LEU A 448 12.03 3.21 -26.00
C LEU A 448 12.72 2.02 -25.32
N VAL A 449 13.82 1.55 -25.91
CA VAL A 449 14.66 0.47 -25.39
C VAL A 449 16.07 1.02 -25.19
N VAL A 450 16.61 0.94 -23.98
CA VAL A 450 17.96 1.42 -23.68
C VAL A 450 18.70 0.35 -22.88
N ASN A 451 19.88 -0.03 -23.35
CA ASN A 451 20.75 -0.97 -22.64
C ASN A 451 21.88 -0.20 -21.93
N ALA A 452 22.17 -0.55 -20.68
CA ALA A 452 23.25 0.05 -19.90
C ALA A 452 24.62 -0.20 -20.57
N GLY A 453 25.42 0.86 -20.71
CA GLY A 453 26.70 0.85 -21.42
C GLY A 453 26.59 0.96 -22.94
N SER A 454 25.38 0.92 -23.52
CA SER A 454 25.18 1.10 -24.96
C SER A 454 25.27 2.57 -25.36
N PRO A 455 25.96 2.91 -26.49
CA PRO A 455 25.88 4.23 -27.11
C PRO A 455 24.66 4.38 -28.03
N TYR A 456 23.71 3.44 -28.04
CA TYR A 456 22.49 3.50 -28.84
C TYR A 456 21.23 3.26 -27.99
N ALA A 457 20.14 3.93 -28.36
CA ALA A 457 18.80 3.70 -27.86
C ALA A 457 17.89 3.25 -29.02
N GLY A 458 17.03 2.25 -28.80
CA GLY A 458 16.01 1.83 -29.76
C GLY A 458 14.73 2.62 -29.55
N ILE A 459 14.26 3.39 -30.54
CA ILE A 459 12.99 4.11 -30.51
C ILE A 459 12.09 3.55 -31.62
N ASN A 460 10.97 2.94 -31.25
CA ASN A 460 10.03 2.30 -32.18
C ASN A 460 10.70 1.29 -33.13
N GLY A 461 11.69 0.55 -32.64
CA GLY A 461 12.45 -0.43 -33.41
C GLY A 461 13.56 0.13 -34.29
N CYS A 462 13.79 1.45 -34.30
CA CYS A 462 14.91 2.08 -34.98
C CYS A 462 16.02 2.46 -34.00
N GLU A 463 17.29 2.20 -34.34
CA GLU A 463 18.43 2.62 -33.52
C GLU A 463 18.68 4.12 -33.62
N TYR A 464 18.92 4.75 -32.47
CA TYR A 464 19.24 6.16 -32.32
C TYR A 464 20.58 6.30 -31.59
N PRO A 465 21.61 6.92 -32.20
CA PRO A 465 22.90 7.12 -31.56
C PRO A 465 22.79 8.14 -30.42
N MET A 466 23.45 7.83 -29.31
CA MET A 466 23.57 8.68 -28.13
C MET A 466 25.01 9.21 -28.04
N GLU A 467 25.16 10.52 -27.81
CA GLU A 467 26.48 11.15 -27.66
C GLU A 467 27.21 10.69 -26.39
N VAL A 468 26.44 10.33 -25.35
CA VAL A 468 26.93 9.72 -24.11
C VAL A 468 26.18 8.41 -23.91
N ALA A 469 26.90 7.32 -23.65
CA ALA A 469 26.32 6.01 -23.43
C ALA A 469 25.42 6.00 -22.19
N ALA A 470 24.39 5.17 -22.18
CA ALA A 470 23.55 5.01 -20.99
C ALA A 470 24.37 4.46 -19.82
N GLY A 471 24.24 5.06 -18.64
CA GLY A 471 24.94 4.66 -17.43
C GLY A 471 24.00 4.08 -16.38
N ILE A 472 24.56 3.51 -15.32
CA ILE A 472 23.82 3.18 -14.09
C ILE A 472 24.34 4.08 -12.98
N ASP A 473 23.45 4.83 -12.34
CA ASP A 473 23.74 5.62 -11.15
C ASP A 473 22.61 5.41 -10.12
N ASN A 474 22.99 5.17 -8.87
CA ASN A 474 22.08 4.81 -7.78
C ASN A 474 21.02 3.76 -8.18
N GLU A 475 21.47 2.66 -8.80
CA GLU A 475 20.66 1.55 -9.32
C GLU A 475 19.63 1.93 -10.40
N ARG A 476 19.77 3.12 -11.00
CA ARG A 476 18.87 3.62 -12.03
C ARG A 476 19.62 3.85 -13.33
N ILE A 477 18.99 3.48 -14.43
CA ILE A 477 19.52 3.80 -15.74
C ILE A 477 19.41 5.31 -15.99
N ILE A 478 20.55 5.93 -16.22
CA ILE A 478 20.66 7.34 -16.55
C ILE A 478 20.95 7.46 -18.04
N VAL A 479 20.21 8.36 -18.71
CA VAL A 479 20.34 8.58 -20.14
C VAL A 479 20.48 10.06 -20.45
N PRO A 480 21.05 10.42 -21.62
CA PRO A 480 21.00 11.78 -22.11
C PRO A 480 19.55 12.26 -22.25
N LEU A 481 19.25 13.47 -21.76
CA LEU A 481 17.93 14.08 -21.85
C LEU A 481 17.40 14.14 -23.29
N GLU A 482 18.29 14.26 -24.28
CA GLU A 482 17.91 14.26 -25.71
C GLU A 482 17.22 12.96 -26.15
N VAL A 483 17.54 11.82 -25.52
CA VAL A 483 16.87 10.54 -25.78
C VAL A 483 15.43 10.60 -25.31
N ILE A 484 15.19 11.19 -24.13
CA ILE A 484 13.84 11.41 -23.59
C ILE A 484 13.05 12.34 -24.50
N LYS A 485 13.63 13.48 -24.89
CA LYS A 485 12.99 14.44 -25.80
C LYS A 485 12.66 13.80 -27.15
N LYS A 486 13.59 13.03 -27.72
CA LYS A 486 13.39 12.35 -29.00
C LYS A 486 12.32 11.28 -28.94
N ALA A 487 12.28 10.47 -27.87
CA ALA A 487 11.26 9.44 -27.69
C ALA A 487 9.89 10.04 -27.39
N THR A 488 9.81 11.10 -26.59
CA THR A 488 8.53 11.60 -26.07
C THR A 488 7.95 12.78 -26.85
N GLY A 489 8.75 13.46 -27.67
CA GLY A 489 8.42 14.74 -28.29
C GLY A 489 8.51 15.93 -27.33
N ALA A 490 9.04 15.74 -26.11
CA ALA A 490 9.16 16.81 -25.13
C ALA A 490 10.21 17.87 -25.52
N GLN A 491 9.96 19.08 -25.08
CA GLN A 491 10.87 20.21 -25.13
C GLN A 491 11.47 20.48 -23.74
N SER A 492 12.59 21.19 -23.72
CA SER A 492 13.33 21.51 -22.50
C SER A 492 13.85 22.93 -22.55
N GLU A 493 13.75 23.65 -21.44
CA GLU A 493 14.37 24.95 -21.22
C GLU A 493 15.30 24.88 -20.01
N TRP A 494 16.51 25.45 -20.14
CA TRP A 494 17.48 25.54 -19.06
C TRP A 494 17.64 26.99 -18.63
N ASP A 495 17.36 27.25 -17.36
CA ASP A 495 17.66 28.54 -16.73
C ASP A 495 18.96 28.43 -15.93
N SER A 496 20.03 29.00 -16.51
CA SER A 496 21.35 29.03 -15.89
C SER A 496 21.44 29.86 -14.61
N ALA A 497 20.56 30.85 -14.43
CA ALA A 497 20.55 31.72 -13.25
C ALA A 497 19.89 31.03 -12.04
N THR A 498 18.83 30.26 -12.29
CA THR A 498 18.10 29.52 -11.25
C THR A 498 18.49 28.05 -11.12
N ARG A 499 19.40 27.57 -11.99
CA ARG A 499 19.79 26.16 -12.14
C ARG A 499 18.58 25.22 -12.22
N SER A 500 17.58 25.62 -13.02
CA SER A 500 16.33 24.88 -13.21
C SER A 500 16.19 24.37 -14.64
N LEU A 501 15.97 23.06 -14.77
CA LEU A 501 15.65 22.40 -16.03
C LEU A 501 14.14 22.19 -16.10
N ALA A 502 13.48 22.86 -17.02
CA ALA A 502 12.05 22.72 -17.21
C ALA A 502 11.76 21.87 -18.46
N LEU A 503 11.00 20.80 -18.28
CA LEU A 503 10.54 19.89 -19.31
C LEU A 503 9.07 20.15 -19.58
N TYR A 504 8.72 20.24 -20.84
CA TYR A 504 7.35 20.46 -21.28
C TYR A 504 7.03 19.54 -22.44
N LYS A 505 5.87 18.91 -22.42
CA LYS A 505 5.34 18.17 -23.57
C LYS A 505 4.03 18.82 -23.96
N GLU A 506 3.90 19.25 -25.22
CA GLU A 506 2.62 19.76 -25.72
C GLU A 506 1.53 18.71 -25.46
N ASP A 507 0.58 19.13 -24.63
CA ASP A 507 -0.11 18.27 -23.68
C ASP A 507 -1.43 17.76 -24.28
N THR A 508 -1.56 16.44 -24.47
CA THR A 508 -2.87 15.81 -24.70
C THR A 508 -3.58 15.42 -23.39
N SER A 509 -3.01 15.75 -22.22
CA SER A 509 -3.52 15.36 -20.90
C SER A 509 -4.02 16.52 -20.02
N ALA A 510 -4.07 17.75 -20.54
CA ALA A 510 -4.77 18.84 -19.88
C ALA A 510 -6.30 18.58 -19.84
N GLY A 511 -6.79 17.91 -18.79
CA GLY A 511 -8.23 17.79 -18.54
C GLY A 511 -8.76 16.54 -17.83
N PHE A 512 -7.92 15.60 -17.40
CA PHE A 512 -8.41 14.39 -16.71
C PHE A 512 -8.53 14.58 -15.19
N PRO A 513 -9.71 14.30 -14.59
CA PRO A 513 -9.85 14.27 -13.13
C PRO A 513 -9.05 13.11 -12.54
N LEU A 514 -8.23 13.37 -11.51
CA LEU A 514 -7.45 12.33 -10.82
C LEU A 514 -8.28 11.12 -10.34
N PRO A 515 -9.50 11.31 -9.79
CA PRO A 515 -10.33 10.16 -9.37
C PRO A 515 -10.68 9.19 -10.51
N PHE A 516 -10.78 9.67 -11.75
CA PHE A 516 -11.04 8.82 -12.91
C PHE A 516 -9.83 7.94 -13.27
N LEU A 517 -8.61 8.43 -13.03
CA LEU A 517 -7.39 7.64 -13.23
C LEU A 517 -7.22 6.58 -12.13
N ASP A 518 -7.69 6.85 -10.91
CA ASP A 518 -7.73 5.84 -9.85
C ASP A 518 -8.66 4.67 -10.23
N LEU A 519 -9.86 4.96 -10.75
CA LEU A 519 -10.78 3.94 -11.26
C LEU A 519 -10.15 3.07 -12.36
N GLN A 520 -9.43 3.69 -13.30
CA GLN A 520 -8.71 2.96 -14.35
C GLN A 520 -7.66 2.01 -13.76
N ARG A 521 -6.87 2.49 -12.81
CA ARG A 521 -5.83 1.71 -12.14
C ARG A 521 -6.44 0.53 -11.39
N ASP A 522 -7.57 0.74 -10.71
CA ASP A 522 -8.24 -0.30 -9.93
C ASP A 522 -8.81 -1.41 -10.83
N VAL A 523 -9.45 -1.02 -11.95
CA VAL A 523 -9.95 -1.96 -12.96
C VAL A 523 -8.80 -2.77 -13.58
N GLN A 524 -7.72 -2.10 -13.99
CA GLN A 524 -6.55 -2.77 -14.56
C GLN A 524 -5.88 -3.69 -13.54
N SER A 525 -5.71 -3.25 -12.29
CA SER A 525 -5.10 -4.05 -11.23
C SER A 525 -5.91 -5.32 -10.94
N ARG A 526 -7.25 -5.25 -11.01
CA ARG A 526 -8.12 -6.42 -10.83
C ARG A 526 -7.96 -7.43 -11.97
N LEU A 527 -7.90 -6.96 -13.22
CA LEU A 527 -7.61 -7.79 -14.39
C LEU A 527 -6.23 -8.45 -14.27
N ASP A 528 -5.20 -7.67 -13.96
CA ASP A 528 -3.82 -8.15 -13.81
C ASP A 528 -3.70 -9.22 -12.70
N GLN A 529 -4.48 -9.10 -11.63
CA GLN A 529 -4.47 -10.08 -10.54
C GLN A 529 -5.15 -11.40 -10.94
N ALA A 530 -6.32 -11.33 -11.59
CA ALA A 530 -6.99 -12.52 -12.11
C ALA A 530 -6.09 -13.29 -13.10
N ASP A 531 -5.38 -12.56 -13.96
CA ASP A 531 -4.45 -13.12 -14.93
C ASP A 531 -3.22 -13.78 -14.30
N ARG A 532 -2.67 -13.21 -13.22
CA ARG A 532 -1.59 -13.85 -12.45
C ARG A 532 -2.04 -15.14 -11.77
N ASP A 533 -3.22 -15.14 -11.17
CA ASP A 533 -3.75 -16.34 -10.51
C ASP A 533 -4.06 -17.44 -11.52
N LEU A 534 -4.59 -17.06 -12.69
CA LEU A 534 -4.82 -18.00 -13.80
C LEU A 534 -3.50 -18.57 -14.33
N ALA A 535 -2.43 -17.77 -14.37
CA ALA A 535 -1.09 -18.25 -14.72
C ALA A 535 -0.51 -19.21 -13.68
N ALA A 536 -0.74 -18.97 -12.39
CA ALA A 536 -0.34 -19.88 -11.32
C ALA A 536 -1.08 -21.21 -11.43
N ALA A 537 -2.39 -21.17 -11.64
CA ALA A 537 -3.21 -22.36 -11.88
C ALA A 537 -2.74 -23.14 -13.11
N ALA A 538 -2.36 -22.46 -14.20
CA ALA A 538 -1.78 -23.12 -15.37
C ALA A 538 -0.48 -23.88 -15.02
N GLY A 539 0.35 -23.34 -14.12
CA GLY A 539 1.56 -23.99 -13.62
C GLY A 539 1.30 -25.19 -12.71
N GLU A 540 0.22 -25.18 -11.93
CA GLU A 540 -0.23 -26.34 -11.14
C GLU A 540 -0.81 -27.44 -12.06
N LEU A 541 -1.66 -27.05 -13.02
CA LEU A 541 -2.27 -27.94 -14.01
C LEU A 541 -1.24 -28.59 -14.95
N ALA A 542 -0.11 -27.93 -15.20
CA ALA A 542 1.03 -28.52 -15.91
C ALA A 542 1.59 -29.77 -15.22
N GLN A 543 1.39 -29.89 -13.90
CA GLN A 543 1.85 -31.03 -13.09
C GLN A 543 0.75 -32.05 -12.85
N SER A 544 -0.47 -31.58 -12.54
CA SER A 544 -1.60 -32.45 -12.20
C SER A 544 -2.35 -33.01 -13.41
N GLY A 545 -2.20 -32.38 -14.59
CA GLY A 545 -3.05 -32.63 -15.75
C GLY A 545 -4.33 -31.79 -15.73
N LEU A 546 -5.07 -31.86 -16.85
CA LEU A 546 -6.27 -31.03 -17.11
C LEU A 546 -7.58 -31.62 -16.57
N ASP A 547 -7.55 -32.83 -16.01
CA ASP A 547 -8.73 -33.54 -15.49
C ASP A 547 -8.42 -34.16 -14.11
N GLY A 548 -9.45 -34.69 -13.45
CA GLY A 548 -9.36 -35.35 -12.16
C GLY A 548 -9.57 -34.42 -10.97
N ASP A 549 -9.52 -35.00 -9.77
CA ASP A 549 -9.88 -34.31 -8.52
C ASP A 549 -9.00 -33.09 -8.24
N GLU A 550 -7.71 -33.16 -8.60
CA GLU A 550 -6.77 -32.06 -8.38
C GLU A 550 -7.01 -30.89 -9.34
N ALA A 551 -7.29 -31.16 -10.61
CA ALA A 551 -7.68 -30.14 -11.57
C ALA A 551 -8.96 -29.43 -11.12
N ARG A 552 -9.97 -30.19 -10.68
CA ARG A 552 -11.22 -29.65 -10.12
C ARG A 552 -10.99 -28.83 -8.85
N ARG A 553 -10.08 -29.25 -7.97
CA ARG A 553 -9.69 -28.47 -6.77
C ARG A 553 -9.12 -27.11 -7.17
N ILE A 554 -8.22 -27.07 -8.15
CA ILE A 554 -7.61 -25.84 -8.67
C ILE A 554 -8.68 -24.92 -9.28
N LEU A 555 -9.53 -25.46 -10.16
CA LEU A 555 -10.62 -24.73 -10.82
C LEU A 555 -11.64 -24.17 -9.82
N SER A 556 -12.05 -24.98 -8.83
CA SER A 556 -12.96 -24.55 -7.76
C SER A 556 -12.34 -23.44 -6.90
N GLY A 557 -11.03 -23.53 -6.64
CA GLY A 557 -10.27 -22.47 -5.97
C GLY A 557 -10.25 -21.15 -6.74
N LEU A 558 -10.12 -21.20 -8.06
CA LEU A 558 -10.21 -20.01 -8.91
C LEU A 558 -11.63 -19.44 -8.96
N ALA A 559 -12.64 -20.29 -9.22
CA ALA A 559 -14.03 -19.87 -9.36
C ALA A 559 -14.60 -19.26 -8.06
N SER A 560 -14.22 -19.81 -6.89
CA SER A 560 -14.66 -19.29 -5.58
C SER A 560 -13.95 -18.01 -5.15
N ARG A 561 -12.74 -17.73 -5.68
CA ARG A 561 -11.95 -16.55 -5.34
C ARG A 561 -12.52 -15.26 -5.93
N TYR A 562 -13.20 -15.35 -7.07
CA TYR A 562 -13.67 -14.21 -7.83
C TYR A 562 -15.19 -14.27 -8.00
N HIS A 563 -15.94 -13.37 -7.35
CA HIS A 563 -17.41 -13.36 -7.41
C HIS A 563 -17.98 -13.12 -8.82
N TYR A 564 -17.15 -12.58 -9.72
CA TYR A 564 -17.47 -12.36 -11.13
C TYR A 564 -17.07 -13.52 -12.04
N ALA A 565 -16.31 -14.50 -11.56
CA ALA A 565 -16.08 -15.74 -12.28
C ALA A 565 -17.38 -16.54 -12.25
N VAL A 566 -17.91 -16.84 -13.43
CA VAL A 566 -19.11 -17.66 -13.59
C VAL A 566 -18.76 -19.13 -13.42
N ASP A 567 -17.69 -19.52 -14.10
CA ASP A 567 -17.00 -20.80 -13.95
C ASP A 567 -15.50 -20.63 -14.26
N CYS A 568 -14.75 -21.67 -13.95
CA CYS A 568 -13.39 -21.88 -14.44
C CYS A 568 -13.31 -23.30 -15.02
N CYS A 569 -12.67 -23.43 -16.17
CA CYS A 569 -12.56 -24.72 -16.85
C CYS A 569 -11.16 -24.99 -17.40
N THR A 570 -10.87 -26.25 -17.68
CA THR A 570 -9.74 -26.66 -18.51
C THR A 570 -10.22 -27.03 -19.89
N VAL A 571 -9.41 -26.72 -20.90
CA VAL A 571 -9.71 -27.00 -22.31
C VAL A 571 -8.57 -27.81 -22.89
N ASP A 572 -8.86 -28.90 -23.58
CA ASP A 572 -7.82 -29.72 -24.24
C ASP A 572 -7.26 -29.06 -25.51
N GLU A 573 -6.22 -29.67 -26.08
CA GLU A 573 -5.59 -29.25 -27.35
C GLU A 573 -6.55 -29.23 -28.56
N HIS A 574 -7.72 -29.86 -28.47
CA HIS A 574 -8.75 -29.87 -29.49
C HIS A 574 -9.81 -28.78 -29.28
N GLY A 575 -9.77 -28.04 -28.17
CA GLY A 575 -10.76 -27.01 -27.85
C GLY A 575 -12.00 -27.57 -27.16
N LYS A 576 -11.92 -28.72 -26.49
CA LYS A 576 -13.02 -29.27 -25.69
C LYS A 576 -12.82 -29.00 -24.21
N ILE A 577 -13.90 -28.66 -23.53
CA ILE A 577 -13.90 -28.51 -22.07
C ILE A 577 -13.68 -29.89 -21.43
N VAL A 578 -12.68 -30.01 -20.55
CA VAL A 578 -12.29 -31.27 -19.90
C VAL A 578 -12.84 -31.33 -18.48
N ALA A 579 -12.52 -30.33 -17.66
CA ALA A 579 -13.07 -30.14 -16.33
C ALA A 579 -13.60 -28.71 -16.19
N VAL A 580 -14.66 -28.52 -15.41
CA VAL A 580 -15.29 -27.22 -15.18
C VAL A 580 -15.82 -27.17 -13.75
N GLU A 581 -15.66 -26.03 -13.09
CA GLU A 581 -16.18 -25.76 -11.75
C GLU A 581 -16.78 -24.35 -11.69
N PRO A 582 -17.83 -24.11 -10.88
CA PRO A 582 -18.39 -25.01 -9.88
C PRO A 582 -19.32 -26.09 -10.45
N ALA A 583 -19.74 -27.04 -9.59
CA ALA A 583 -20.62 -28.17 -9.92
C ALA A 583 -21.88 -27.85 -10.74
N ALA A 584 -22.39 -26.63 -10.64
CA ALA A 584 -23.52 -26.18 -11.43
C ALA A 584 -23.28 -26.20 -12.95
N TYR A 585 -22.01 -26.20 -13.41
CA TYR A 585 -21.63 -26.15 -14.82
C TYR A 585 -21.06 -27.49 -15.34
N HIS A 586 -21.10 -28.57 -14.55
CA HIS A 586 -20.55 -29.87 -14.96
C HIS A 586 -21.18 -30.44 -16.22
N GLU A 587 -22.41 -30.02 -16.58
CA GLU A 587 -23.06 -30.42 -17.83
C GLU A 587 -22.35 -29.93 -19.09
N PHE A 588 -21.50 -28.89 -18.99
CA PHE A 588 -20.71 -28.35 -20.09
C PHE A 588 -19.36 -29.06 -20.29
N ALA A 589 -18.98 -29.99 -19.40
CA ALA A 589 -17.83 -30.86 -19.63
C ALA A 589 -18.03 -31.69 -20.91
N GLY A 590 -17.05 -31.67 -21.80
CA GLY A 590 -17.08 -32.30 -23.12
C GLY A 590 -17.63 -31.41 -24.25
N ALA A 591 -18.11 -30.19 -23.94
CA ALA A 591 -18.52 -29.24 -24.96
C ALA A 591 -17.34 -28.83 -25.85
N ASP A 592 -17.59 -28.73 -27.16
CA ASP A 592 -16.62 -28.27 -28.15
C ASP A 592 -16.73 -26.76 -28.32
N ILE A 593 -15.70 -26.05 -27.87
CA ILE A 593 -15.58 -24.58 -27.93
C ILE A 593 -14.47 -24.13 -28.89
N SER A 594 -13.93 -25.05 -29.70
CA SER A 594 -12.86 -24.76 -30.66
C SER A 594 -13.20 -23.68 -31.70
N GLY A 595 -14.50 -23.47 -31.96
CA GLY A 595 -15.00 -22.42 -32.84
C GLY A 595 -14.98 -21.01 -32.25
N GLN A 596 -14.66 -20.84 -30.96
CA GLN A 596 -14.58 -19.53 -30.33
C GLN A 596 -13.23 -18.85 -30.65
N GLU A 597 -13.26 -17.57 -31.02
CA GLU A 597 -12.08 -16.84 -31.52
C GLU A 597 -10.89 -16.88 -30.55
N HIS A 598 -11.14 -16.68 -29.26
CA HIS A 598 -10.10 -16.63 -28.25
C HIS A 598 -9.42 -18.00 -28.01
N VAL A 599 -10.18 -19.10 -28.13
CA VAL A 599 -9.66 -20.48 -28.06
C VAL A 599 -8.73 -20.75 -29.24
N GLY A 600 -9.16 -20.38 -30.46
CA GLY A 600 -8.35 -20.48 -31.66
C GLY A 600 -7.06 -19.66 -31.56
N ARG A 601 -7.17 -18.40 -31.11
CA ARG A 601 -6.03 -17.48 -30.93
C ARG A 601 -5.03 -18.00 -29.91
N LEU A 602 -5.48 -18.57 -28.79
CA LEU A 602 -4.59 -19.16 -27.80
C LEU A 602 -3.84 -20.35 -28.40
N LYS A 603 -4.53 -21.24 -29.11
CA LYS A 603 -3.95 -22.43 -29.73
C LYS A 603 -2.91 -22.08 -30.79
N GLU A 604 -3.19 -21.07 -31.62
CA GLU A 604 -2.27 -20.62 -32.67
C GLU A 604 -1.03 -19.93 -32.10
N THR A 605 -1.19 -19.11 -31.06
CA THR A 605 -0.11 -18.27 -30.54
C THR A 605 0.66 -18.90 -29.38
N GLY A 606 0.08 -19.88 -28.69
CA GLY A 606 0.60 -20.41 -27.42
C GLY A 606 0.72 -19.35 -26.34
N ARG A 607 -0.07 -18.27 -26.43
CA ARG A 607 -0.01 -17.12 -25.51
C ARG A 607 -1.32 -16.96 -24.75
N PRO A 608 -1.29 -16.29 -23.57
CA PRO A 608 -2.49 -15.93 -22.85
C PRO A 608 -3.42 -15.06 -23.70
N VAL A 609 -4.73 -15.17 -23.47
CA VAL A 609 -5.74 -14.45 -24.24
C VAL A 609 -6.82 -13.89 -23.31
N LEU A 610 -7.29 -12.67 -23.60
CA LEU A 610 -8.54 -12.12 -23.10
C LEU A 610 -9.50 -12.01 -24.29
N SER A 611 -10.73 -12.49 -24.18
CA SER A 611 -11.68 -12.44 -25.30
C SER A 611 -12.39 -11.09 -25.43
N ASN A 612 -12.93 -10.84 -26.62
CA ASN A 612 -14.06 -9.92 -26.79
C ASN A 612 -15.34 -10.54 -26.22
N VAL A 613 -16.40 -9.74 -25.98
CA VAL A 613 -17.68 -10.31 -25.56
C VAL A 613 -18.16 -11.35 -26.56
N PHE A 614 -18.67 -12.47 -26.07
CA PHE A 614 -19.22 -13.55 -26.87
C PHE A 614 -20.34 -14.26 -26.11
N THR A 615 -21.15 -15.03 -26.82
CA THR A 615 -22.16 -15.89 -26.19
C THR A 615 -21.49 -17.19 -25.75
N ALA A 616 -21.41 -17.40 -24.44
CA ALA A 616 -20.86 -18.60 -23.84
C ALA A 616 -21.78 -19.81 -24.10
N VAL A 617 -21.26 -21.04 -23.95
CA VAL A 617 -22.05 -22.26 -24.20
C VAL A 617 -23.21 -22.43 -23.21
N GLU A 618 -23.12 -21.74 -22.08
CA GLU A 618 -24.10 -21.57 -21.03
C GLU A 618 -25.28 -20.66 -21.46
N GLY A 619 -25.16 -19.96 -22.60
CA GLY A 619 -26.26 -19.22 -23.23
C GLY A 619 -26.37 -17.75 -22.86
N PHE A 620 -25.36 -17.15 -22.22
CA PHE A 620 -25.31 -15.72 -21.89
C PHE A 620 -24.05 -15.05 -22.42
N ALA A 621 -24.06 -13.71 -22.49
CA ALA A 621 -22.91 -12.92 -22.91
C ALA A 621 -21.85 -12.87 -21.81
N ALA A 622 -20.61 -13.18 -22.17
CA ALA A 622 -19.47 -13.25 -21.25
C ALA A 622 -18.18 -12.79 -21.92
N VAL A 623 -17.16 -12.61 -21.09
CA VAL A 623 -15.76 -12.51 -21.52
C VAL A 623 -15.01 -13.67 -20.91
N ASP A 624 -13.98 -14.15 -21.57
CA ASP A 624 -13.17 -15.25 -21.10
C ASP A 624 -11.69 -14.87 -21.08
N MET A 625 -11.00 -15.30 -20.04
CA MET A 625 -9.56 -15.16 -19.89
C MET A 625 -8.94 -16.55 -19.90
N GLN A 626 -7.98 -16.79 -20.81
CA GLN A 626 -7.31 -18.09 -20.94
C GLN A 626 -5.80 -18.00 -20.82
N ARG A 627 -5.23 -19.02 -20.18
CA ARG A 627 -3.78 -19.23 -20.06
C ARG A 627 -3.43 -20.62 -20.62
N PRO A 628 -2.42 -20.72 -21.51
CA PRO A 628 -1.98 -22.01 -22.03
C PRO A 628 -1.32 -22.84 -20.92
N VAL A 629 -1.57 -24.15 -20.93
CA VAL A 629 -0.95 -25.13 -20.04
C VAL A 629 0.02 -25.97 -20.85
N PHE A 630 1.28 -25.99 -20.43
CA PHE A 630 2.33 -26.75 -21.09
C PHE A 630 2.73 -27.96 -20.24
N SER A 631 3.02 -29.09 -20.87
CA SER A 631 3.62 -30.24 -20.20
C SER A 631 5.03 -29.91 -19.68
N GLN A 632 5.59 -30.76 -18.83
CA GLN A 632 7.00 -30.65 -18.40
C GLN A 632 8.00 -30.69 -19.57
N GLN A 633 7.58 -31.22 -20.73
CA GLN A 633 8.38 -31.30 -21.95
C GLN A 633 8.21 -30.06 -22.85
N GLY A 634 7.40 -29.08 -22.42
CA GLY A 634 7.14 -27.82 -23.14
C GLY A 634 6.08 -27.91 -24.22
N GLU A 635 5.32 -29.00 -24.30
CA GLU A 635 4.24 -29.18 -25.28
C GLU A 635 2.94 -28.56 -24.76
N LEU A 636 2.21 -27.83 -25.61
CA LEU A 636 0.90 -27.28 -25.26
C LEU A 636 -0.10 -28.44 -25.11
N ILE A 637 -0.53 -28.72 -23.89
CA ILE A 637 -1.50 -29.80 -23.61
C ILE A 637 -2.95 -29.30 -23.51
N GLY A 638 -3.13 -27.98 -23.42
CA GLY A 638 -4.44 -27.33 -23.35
C GLY A 638 -4.38 -25.94 -22.75
N SER A 639 -5.46 -25.49 -22.13
CA SER A 639 -5.54 -24.22 -21.40
C SER A 639 -6.36 -24.33 -20.12
N VAL A 640 -6.21 -23.33 -19.26
CA VAL A 640 -7.11 -23.02 -18.16
C VAL A 640 -7.83 -21.71 -18.48
N SER A 641 -9.13 -21.69 -18.21
CA SER A 641 -10.09 -20.65 -18.59
C SER A 641 -10.80 -20.11 -17.35
N MET A 642 -11.10 -18.82 -17.37
CA MET A 642 -12.01 -18.17 -16.42
C MET A 642 -13.06 -17.39 -17.19
N LEU A 643 -14.30 -17.88 -17.14
CA LEU A 643 -15.45 -17.22 -17.74
C LEU A 643 -15.91 -16.10 -16.80
N ILE A 644 -15.84 -14.86 -17.25
CA ILE A 644 -16.11 -13.65 -16.47
C ILE A 644 -17.44 -13.05 -16.89
N SER A 645 -18.32 -12.81 -15.91
CA SER A 645 -19.49 -11.97 -16.09
C SER A 645 -19.06 -10.49 -16.05
N PRO A 646 -19.16 -9.75 -17.17
CA PRO A 646 -18.72 -8.36 -17.20
C PRO A 646 -19.56 -7.49 -16.26
N GLU A 647 -20.86 -7.78 -16.15
CA GLU A 647 -21.75 -7.09 -15.22
C GLU A 647 -21.29 -7.23 -13.77
N ARG A 648 -21.00 -8.45 -13.30
CA ARG A 648 -20.51 -8.68 -11.93
C ARG A 648 -19.12 -8.11 -11.69
N PHE A 649 -18.28 -8.10 -12.72
CA PHE A 649 -16.93 -7.55 -12.66
C PHE A 649 -16.99 -6.02 -12.49
N PHE A 650 -17.64 -5.33 -13.42
CA PHE A 650 -17.61 -3.86 -13.46
C PHE A 650 -18.52 -3.21 -12.42
N SER A 651 -19.64 -3.84 -12.02
CA SER A 651 -20.49 -3.33 -10.93
C SER A 651 -19.80 -3.32 -9.56
N SER A 652 -18.67 -4.01 -9.41
CA SER A 652 -17.90 -4.02 -8.15
C SER A 652 -17.04 -2.77 -7.94
N PHE A 653 -16.90 -1.91 -8.95
CA PHE A 653 -16.11 -0.68 -8.86
C PHE A 653 -16.99 0.53 -8.54
N THR A 654 -16.50 1.39 -7.66
CA THR A 654 -17.18 2.66 -7.33
C THR A 654 -16.81 3.72 -8.36
N VAL A 655 -17.80 4.27 -9.06
CA VAL A 655 -17.58 5.40 -9.98
C VAL A 655 -17.32 6.65 -9.13
N PRO A 656 -16.18 7.34 -9.29
CA PRO A 656 -15.84 8.49 -8.47
C PRO A 656 -16.81 9.64 -8.72
N ASP A 657 -17.13 10.43 -7.71
CA ASP A 657 -17.90 11.68 -7.89
C ASP A 657 -17.14 12.62 -8.83
N MET A 658 -17.85 13.11 -9.84
CA MET A 658 -17.33 14.04 -10.84
C MET A 658 -18.14 15.32 -10.73
N GLN A 659 -17.61 16.29 -9.97
CA GLN A 659 -18.16 17.64 -9.83
C GLN A 659 -19.55 17.72 -9.15
N GLY A 660 -19.90 16.78 -8.26
CA GLY A 660 -21.15 16.82 -7.47
C GLY A 660 -22.36 16.23 -8.19
N GLU A 661 -22.14 15.54 -9.30
CA GLU A 661 -23.15 14.85 -10.11
C GLU A 661 -22.97 13.33 -10.03
N ARG A 662 -24.03 12.55 -10.29
CA ARG A 662 -23.93 11.09 -10.39
C ARG A 662 -23.37 10.68 -11.75
N PRO A 663 -22.11 10.26 -11.87
CA PRO A 663 -21.52 9.88 -13.14
C PRO A 663 -21.96 8.47 -13.55
N GLU A 664 -22.02 8.23 -14.85
CA GLU A 664 -22.32 6.92 -15.45
C GLU A 664 -21.02 6.33 -16.01
N MET A 665 -20.71 5.10 -15.61
CA MET A 665 -19.61 4.32 -16.17
C MET A 665 -20.10 3.42 -17.31
N MET A 666 -19.36 3.43 -18.41
CA MET A 666 -19.55 2.59 -19.58
C MET A 666 -18.23 1.91 -19.96
N ILE A 667 -18.28 0.63 -20.30
CA ILE A 667 -17.17 -0.15 -20.85
C ILE A 667 -17.53 -0.55 -22.27
N MET A 668 -16.71 -0.12 -23.24
CA MET A 668 -16.99 -0.31 -24.66
C MET A 668 -15.82 -1.00 -25.36
N GLN A 669 -16.12 -1.96 -26.23
CA GLN A 669 -15.15 -2.59 -27.12
C GLN A 669 -14.87 -1.70 -28.35
N LYS A 670 -13.82 -2.02 -29.10
CA LYS A 670 -13.39 -1.20 -30.25
C LYS A 670 -14.36 -1.26 -31.44
N ASP A 671 -15.18 -2.30 -31.53
CA ASP A 671 -16.28 -2.44 -32.49
C ASP A 671 -17.57 -1.73 -32.05
N GLY A 672 -17.56 -1.11 -30.87
CA GLY A 672 -18.67 -0.32 -30.32
C GLY A 672 -19.62 -1.10 -29.42
N ASP A 673 -19.40 -2.40 -29.21
CA ASP A 673 -20.22 -3.20 -28.29
C ASP A 673 -20.01 -2.74 -26.84
N ILE A 674 -21.12 -2.52 -26.13
CA ILE A 674 -21.12 -2.07 -24.74
C ILE A 674 -21.11 -3.30 -23.85
N LEU A 675 -19.95 -3.54 -23.24
CA LEU A 675 -19.69 -4.66 -22.35
C LEU A 675 -20.33 -4.47 -20.98
N TYR A 676 -20.42 -3.23 -20.51
CA TYR A 676 -21.07 -2.84 -19.27
C TYR A 676 -21.50 -1.38 -19.33
N ASP A 677 -22.67 -1.08 -18.79
CA ASP A 677 -23.10 0.29 -18.51
C ASP A 677 -23.78 0.34 -17.13
N THR A 678 -23.68 1.48 -16.45
CA THR A 678 -24.38 1.76 -15.19
C THR A 678 -25.89 1.66 -15.37
N GLU A 679 -26.40 2.08 -16.53
CA GLU A 679 -27.77 1.86 -16.97
C GLU A 679 -27.86 0.51 -17.69
N SER A 680 -28.29 -0.52 -16.97
CA SER A 680 -28.33 -1.91 -17.44
C SER A 680 -29.00 -2.11 -18.81
N SER A 681 -29.95 -1.25 -19.20
CA SER A 681 -30.62 -1.28 -20.50
C SER A 681 -29.72 -0.93 -21.70
N GLN A 682 -28.53 -0.38 -21.46
CA GLN A 682 -27.53 -0.06 -22.49
C GLN A 682 -26.52 -1.21 -22.71
N THR A 683 -26.30 -2.06 -21.72
CA THR A 683 -25.40 -3.23 -21.83
C THR A 683 -25.85 -4.16 -22.96
N GLY A 684 -24.91 -4.59 -23.80
CA GLY A 684 -25.18 -5.46 -24.95
C GLY A 684 -25.66 -4.73 -26.21
N ARG A 685 -25.81 -3.41 -26.18
CA ARG A 685 -26.05 -2.59 -27.38
C ARG A 685 -24.73 -2.22 -28.05
N ASN A 686 -24.81 -1.84 -29.32
CA ASN A 686 -23.67 -1.37 -30.09
C ASN A 686 -23.80 0.12 -30.42
N THR A 687 -22.81 0.91 -30.01
CA THR A 687 -22.81 2.38 -30.13
C THR A 687 -22.87 2.88 -31.57
N PHE A 688 -22.40 2.09 -32.54
CA PHE A 688 -22.38 2.48 -33.96
C PHE A 688 -23.59 1.99 -34.76
N THR A 689 -24.23 0.89 -34.34
CA THR A 689 -25.25 0.21 -35.14
C THR A 689 -26.66 0.25 -34.53
N ASP A 690 -26.80 0.47 -33.22
CA ASP A 690 -28.12 0.58 -32.59
C ASP A 690 -28.80 1.92 -32.98
N PRO A 691 -30.02 1.89 -33.55
CA PRO A 691 -30.75 3.09 -33.93
C PRO A 691 -30.96 4.10 -32.80
N LEU A 692 -30.97 3.65 -31.54
CA LEU A 692 -31.13 4.50 -30.36
C LEU A 692 -30.08 5.62 -30.31
N TYR A 693 -28.85 5.35 -30.76
CA TYR A 693 -27.73 6.29 -30.66
C TYR A 693 -27.64 7.26 -31.85
N GLN A 694 -28.42 7.04 -32.92
CA GLN A 694 -28.39 7.89 -34.12
C GLN A 694 -28.98 9.29 -33.88
N ASP A 695 -29.87 9.43 -32.90
CA ASP A 695 -30.53 10.69 -32.57
C ASP A 695 -29.65 11.62 -31.70
N TYR A 696 -28.56 11.11 -31.11
CA TYR A 696 -27.64 11.89 -30.26
C TYR A 696 -26.63 12.67 -31.09
N ALA A 697 -26.82 13.99 -31.18
CA ALA A 697 -25.90 14.85 -31.92
C ALA A 697 -24.48 14.83 -31.33
N GLY A 698 -23.51 14.41 -32.15
CA GLY A 698 -22.09 14.34 -31.80
C GLY A 698 -21.65 13.03 -31.13
N LEU A 699 -22.57 12.15 -30.72
CA LEU A 699 -22.23 10.90 -30.02
C LEU A 699 -21.45 9.93 -30.94
N THR A 700 -21.86 9.76 -32.20
CA THR A 700 -21.16 8.86 -33.13
C THR A 700 -19.74 9.33 -33.44
N GLU A 701 -19.51 10.64 -33.58
CA GLU A 701 -18.16 11.18 -33.80
C GLU A 701 -17.29 11.08 -32.54
N LEU A 702 -17.89 11.27 -31.37
CA LEU A 702 -17.22 11.01 -30.11
C LEU A 702 -16.87 9.53 -29.95
N ALA A 703 -17.78 8.61 -30.27
CA ALA A 703 -17.54 7.17 -30.19
C ALA A 703 -16.40 6.73 -31.13
N LYS A 704 -16.32 7.29 -32.34
CA LYS A 704 -15.18 7.05 -33.26
C LYS A 704 -13.86 7.49 -32.63
N ARG A 705 -13.83 8.64 -31.94
CA ARG A 705 -12.65 9.11 -31.20
C ARG A 705 -12.33 8.22 -30.01
N VAL A 706 -13.35 7.78 -29.26
CA VAL A 706 -13.18 6.87 -28.12
C VAL A 706 -12.53 5.57 -28.56
N VAL A 707 -12.91 5.02 -29.71
CA VAL A 707 -12.29 3.82 -30.28
C VAL A 707 -10.87 4.08 -30.77
N ALA A 708 -10.63 5.19 -31.48
CA ALA A 708 -9.34 5.52 -32.06
C ALA A 708 -8.28 5.89 -31.00
N ASP A 709 -8.66 6.69 -30.01
CA ASP A 709 -7.77 7.24 -29.00
C ASP A 709 -7.73 6.32 -27.77
N LYS A 710 -6.55 6.10 -27.18
CA LYS A 710 -6.43 5.29 -25.95
C LYS A 710 -6.97 6.00 -24.71
N ALA A 711 -7.00 7.32 -24.74
CA ALA A 711 -7.64 8.15 -23.72
C ALA A 711 -8.06 9.48 -24.36
N GLY A 712 -9.10 10.11 -23.82
CA GLY A 712 -9.47 11.44 -24.24
C GLY A 712 -10.63 12.02 -23.44
N VAL A 713 -11.01 13.24 -23.82
CA VAL A 713 -12.19 13.93 -23.31
C VAL A 713 -13.00 14.43 -24.50
N GLY A 714 -14.31 14.42 -24.35
CA GLY A 714 -15.24 14.93 -25.34
C GLY A 714 -16.61 15.21 -24.75
N THR A 715 -17.50 15.74 -25.56
CA THR A 715 -18.87 16.05 -25.17
C THR A 715 -19.82 15.65 -26.30
N TYR A 716 -21.06 15.34 -25.95
CA TYR A 716 -22.14 15.09 -26.90
C TYR A 716 -23.46 15.65 -26.34
N ALA A 717 -24.41 15.96 -27.21
CA ALA A 717 -25.70 16.54 -26.82
C ALA A 717 -26.78 15.45 -26.67
N ILE A 718 -27.67 15.62 -25.69
CA ILE A 718 -28.83 14.74 -25.48
C ILE A 718 -30.03 15.27 -26.29
N PRO A 719 -30.80 14.41 -26.99
CA PRO A 719 -31.98 14.81 -27.76
C PRO A 719 -33.05 15.53 -26.92
N GLU A 720 -33.69 16.54 -27.52
CA GLU A 720 -34.63 17.46 -26.88
C GLU A 720 -35.89 16.77 -26.31
N GLN A 721 -36.27 15.61 -26.85
CA GLN A 721 -37.42 14.82 -26.36
C GLN A 721 -37.16 14.07 -25.04
N GLN A 722 -35.89 13.97 -24.60
CA GLN A 722 -35.51 13.23 -23.39
C GLN A 722 -35.13 14.15 -22.20
N LEU A 723 -35.31 15.48 -22.26
CA LEU A 723 -34.96 16.38 -21.15
C LEU A 723 -35.91 17.58 -20.94
N GLN A 724 -36.24 17.85 -19.67
CA GLN A 724 -36.83 19.12 -19.20
C GLN A 724 -35.83 20.30 -19.18
N LYS A 725 -34.53 20.09 -19.48
CA LYS A 725 -33.50 21.12 -19.71
C LYS A 725 -32.39 20.54 -20.62
N GLN A 726 -32.05 21.18 -21.75
CA GLN A 726 -30.92 20.78 -22.59
C GLN A 726 -29.62 20.71 -21.75
N ALA A 727 -29.05 19.52 -21.59
CA ALA A 727 -27.75 19.31 -20.95
C ALA A 727 -26.86 18.50 -21.91
N ALA A 728 -25.67 19.01 -22.22
CA ALA A 728 -24.64 18.22 -22.88
C ALA A 728 -24.01 17.26 -21.85
N LYS A 729 -23.65 16.05 -22.27
CA LYS A 729 -22.86 15.12 -21.47
C LYS A 729 -21.39 15.27 -21.82
N ARG A 730 -20.53 15.31 -20.81
CA ARG A 730 -19.07 15.21 -20.94
C ARG A 730 -18.64 13.78 -20.69
N SER A 731 -17.81 13.26 -21.59
CA SER A 731 -17.22 11.93 -21.51
C SER A 731 -15.72 12.07 -21.31
N VAL A 732 -15.19 11.37 -20.32
CA VAL A 732 -13.75 11.11 -20.18
C VAL A 732 -13.53 9.62 -20.41
N TRP A 733 -12.51 9.25 -21.19
CA TRP A 733 -12.21 7.84 -21.43
C TRP A 733 -10.73 7.54 -21.32
N THR A 734 -10.45 6.27 -21.03
CA THR A 734 -9.13 5.67 -20.98
C THR A 734 -9.24 4.19 -21.39
N THR A 735 -8.12 3.47 -21.39
CA THR A 735 -8.06 2.08 -21.85
C THR A 735 -7.69 1.14 -20.71
N VAL A 736 -8.38 0.01 -20.63
CA VAL A 736 -8.05 -1.14 -19.79
C VAL A 736 -8.05 -2.39 -20.66
N GLY A 737 -7.33 -3.43 -20.24
CA GLY A 737 -7.34 -4.70 -20.97
C GLY A 737 -6.11 -5.55 -20.74
N LEU A 738 -6.08 -6.71 -21.37
CA LEU A 738 -5.00 -7.70 -21.27
C LEU A 738 -4.79 -8.37 -22.62
N HIS A 739 -3.57 -8.88 -22.84
CA HIS A 739 -3.25 -9.81 -23.94
C HIS A 739 -3.68 -9.34 -25.33
N GLY A 740 -3.58 -8.03 -25.58
CA GLY A 740 -3.92 -7.41 -26.87
C GLY A 740 -5.40 -7.08 -27.07
N THR A 741 -6.28 -7.51 -26.16
CA THR A 741 -7.68 -7.07 -26.12
C THR A 741 -7.79 -5.83 -25.25
N GLU A 742 -8.32 -4.75 -25.83
CA GLU A 742 -8.48 -3.46 -25.17
C GLU A 742 -9.96 -3.07 -25.10
N TRP A 743 -10.37 -2.56 -23.95
CA TRP A 743 -11.67 -1.95 -23.72
C TRP A 743 -11.50 -0.48 -23.36
N ARG A 744 -12.53 0.32 -23.67
CA ARG A 744 -12.61 1.72 -23.32
C ARG A 744 -13.43 1.86 -22.06
N LEU A 745 -12.77 2.30 -21.00
CA LEU A 745 -13.41 2.73 -19.76
C LEU A 745 -13.81 4.19 -19.94
N ILE A 746 -15.11 4.46 -19.95
CA ILE A 746 -15.70 5.76 -20.22
C ILE A 746 -16.52 6.17 -18.99
N VAL A 747 -16.35 7.41 -18.54
CA VAL A 747 -17.21 8.01 -17.53
C VAL A 747 -17.91 9.24 -18.12
N ASN A 748 -19.23 9.19 -18.11
CA ASN A 748 -20.14 10.24 -18.59
C ASN A 748 -20.70 11.03 -17.41
N TYR A 749 -20.71 12.35 -17.48
CA TYR A 749 -21.29 13.24 -16.47
C TYR A 749 -21.84 14.51 -17.13
N ALA A 750 -22.67 15.29 -16.42
CA ALA A 750 -23.23 16.52 -16.97
C ALA A 750 -22.12 17.55 -17.27
N ALA A 751 -22.20 18.22 -18.41
CA ALA A 751 -21.34 19.37 -18.70
C ALA A 751 -21.95 20.62 -18.05
N ASP A 752 -21.16 21.37 -17.28
CA ASP A 752 -21.58 22.66 -16.70
C ASP A 752 -22.22 23.56 -17.76
N SER A 753 -23.38 24.15 -17.44
CA SER A 753 -24.10 25.09 -18.31
C SER A 753 -23.53 26.52 -18.30
N ASN A 754 -22.31 26.70 -17.77
CA ASN A 754 -21.60 27.99 -17.73
C ASN A 754 -20.14 27.83 -18.17
N ILE A 755 -19.91 27.81 -19.48
CA ILE A 755 -18.65 28.26 -20.11
C ILE A 755 -19.01 29.18 -21.26
#